data_AF-A0AA92XAX7-F1
#
_entry.id   AF-A0AA92XAX7-F1
#
_cell.length_a   1.000
_cell.length_b   1.000
_cell.length_c   1.000
_cell.angle_alpha   90.00
_cell.angle_beta   90.00
_cell.angle_gamma   90.00
#
_symmetry.space_group_name_H-M   'P 1'
#
loop_
_entity.id
_entity.type
_entity.pdbx_description
1 polymer ?
#
loop_
_entity_poly.entity_id
_entity_poly.type
_entity_poly.pdbx_seq_one_letter_code
_entity_poly.pdbx_strand_id
1 'polypeptide(L)'
;MKLDDERLGLMQRDLFRADYEAWINNLKLAFVKYQRQLSPALLGQYQRGVSQLRAWLADQGHLFDAAQCSSLFCVPTRQLAAQEKLLHRIWLGGAIPDDAREVISQWGDAQQAVRSATADEWVGMLWVWDARQLKNEAYFTPAAQVEGGLLGEFDAGNHRLQVHSLSELAQKSVGDNLGFIHALHDKRYYATLSDYFRFLILIEMGGMYMDIDTLPHRSATFFLLKPEVPDYLQLLPNGEVSHVSGLNLFLDETGMIIGRSGDGALCKILVGLDQIYAAQTGEVPDKNPVYERKLFDAFYLLWSRHIGRTFLSHDSFCKEHGVHYDAVPQAVTCGIRGMRLLEDVITNETLPLGEDELRSYRQCISRLDQVDWQLEQPTDLARYAEIFTVDEVPRMAYPAQIRSDIDHYHYYSVLSHDRALDRVNRLFGEYLITDNRRLIDEGNYWRPTVGAGDAVLPLSQGGLHFLPGRQADEADKTRMAKLIFATSYLEYCSVGNPAGMDLVSLQQAQNIDPYLDLITLAYERCGAFVGFFTAASVDELYGVEANSLYRDEIKPLDEAYDGFVRTQSAEGDYFICSLAIESRFRGQGYFNPMFALIKQRAQQRRAKHIVLCVWQSSDACQIYLNKGFRVRGVFDYAWPIFFDRLLLLEYAL
;
A
#
# COMPACT_ATOMS: atom_id res chain seq x y z
N MET A 1 -27.76 -6.16 -32.10
CA MET A 1 -27.34 -7.30 -31.26
C MET A 1 -25.90 -7.00 -30.79
N LYS A 2 -25.76 -6.18 -29.74
CA LYS A 2 -24.48 -5.71 -29.15
C LYS A 2 -24.62 -5.49 -27.63
N LEU A 3 -25.71 -5.98 -27.05
CA LEU A 3 -25.94 -6.07 -25.62
C LEU A 3 -25.62 -7.51 -25.26
N ASP A 4 -24.43 -7.78 -24.71
CA ASP A 4 -24.19 -8.92 -23.81
C ASP A 4 -22.75 -8.95 -23.26
N ASP A 5 -21.74 -8.45 -23.99
CA ASP A 5 -20.33 -8.69 -23.61
C ASP A 5 -19.91 -8.04 -22.27
N GLU A 6 -20.43 -6.87 -21.90
CA GLU A 6 -19.96 -6.15 -20.71
C GLU A 6 -20.66 -6.56 -19.40
N ARG A 7 -21.94 -6.97 -19.45
CA ARG A 7 -22.60 -7.67 -18.33
C ARG A 7 -21.99 -9.05 -18.12
N LEU A 8 -21.65 -9.74 -19.22
CA LEU A 8 -20.93 -11.00 -19.17
C LEU A 8 -19.57 -10.81 -18.47
N GLY A 9 -18.82 -9.74 -18.79
CA GLY A 9 -17.53 -9.42 -18.15
C GLY A 9 -17.63 -9.13 -16.64
N LEU A 10 -18.63 -8.37 -16.18
CA LEU A 10 -18.85 -8.13 -14.75
C LEU A 10 -19.26 -9.41 -14.00
N MET A 11 -20.18 -10.19 -14.57
CA MET A 11 -20.56 -11.49 -14.02
C MET A 11 -19.36 -12.45 -14.01
N GLN A 12 -18.51 -12.44 -15.04
CA GLN A 12 -17.27 -13.22 -15.10
C GLN A 12 -16.30 -12.82 -13.99
N ARG A 13 -16.13 -11.53 -13.69
CA ARG A 13 -15.29 -11.07 -12.57
C ARG A 13 -15.85 -11.45 -11.21
N ASP A 14 -17.16 -11.33 -11.01
CA ASP A 14 -17.80 -11.75 -9.75
C ASP A 14 -17.74 -13.27 -9.54
N LEU A 15 -17.99 -14.04 -10.61
CA LEU A 15 -17.84 -15.50 -10.59
C LEU A 15 -16.39 -15.90 -10.36
N PHE A 16 -15.45 -15.28 -11.09
CA PHE A 16 -14.01 -15.46 -10.89
C PHE A 16 -13.63 -15.19 -9.43
N ARG A 17 -14.09 -14.08 -8.84
CA ARG A 17 -13.81 -13.76 -7.45
C ARG A 17 -14.43 -14.80 -6.51
N ALA A 18 -15.69 -15.19 -6.71
CA ALA A 18 -16.32 -16.21 -5.88
C ALA A 18 -15.59 -17.56 -5.94
N ASP A 19 -15.17 -17.97 -7.14
CA ASP A 19 -14.37 -19.18 -7.35
C ASP A 19 -12.99 -19.05 -6.69
N TYR A 20 -12.30 -17.93 -6.91
CA TYR A 20 -11.02 -17.61 -6.28
C TYR A 20 -11.12 -17.71 -4.75
N GLU A 21 -12.13 -17.09 -4.14
CA GLU A 21 -12.35 -17.12 -2.70
C GLU A 21 -12.65 -18.54 -2.20
N ALA A 22 -13.42 -19.33 -2.95
CA ALA A 22 -13.67 -20.73 -2.62
C ALA A 22 -12.37 -21.56 -2.67
N TRP A 23 -11.54 -21.36 -3.70
CA TRP A 23 -10.24 -22.01 -3.83
C TRP A 23 -9.29 -21.66 -2.68
N ILE A 24 -9.14 -20.36 -2.38
CA ILE A 24 -8.31 -19.88 -1.27
C ILE A 24 -8.75 -20.51 0.04
N ASN A 25 -10.05 -20.45 0.37
CA ASN A 25 -10.57 -21.00 1.62
C ASN A 25 -10.33 -22.52 1.72
N ASN A 26 -10.56 -23.26 0.65
CA ASN A 26 -10.32 -24.70 0.61
C ASN A 26 -8.84 -25.05 0.80
N LEU A 27 -7.92 -24.29 0.18
CA LEU A 27 -6.48 -24.50 0.33
C LEU A 27 -6.00 -24.17 1.75
N LYS A 28 -6.51 -23.09 2.37
CA LYS A 28 -6.21 -22.75 3.77
C LYS A 28 -6.65 -23.88 4.71
N LEU A 29 -7.84 -24.44 4.51
CA LEU A 29 -8.33 -25.58 5.30
C LEU A 29 -7.50 -26.85 5.07
N ALA A 30 -7.12 -27.14 3.82
CA ALA A 30 -6.27 -28.28 3.48
C ALA A 30 -4.88 -28.15 4.12
N PHE A 31 -4.31 -26.95 4.13
CA PHE A 31 -3.04 -26.65 4.79
C PHE A 31 -3.13 -26.88 6.31
N VAL A 32 -4.16 -26.35 6.98
CA VAL A 32 -4.37 -26.55 8.42
C VAL A 32 -4.52 -28.05 8.74
N LYS A 33 -5.23 -28.81 7.89
CA LYS A 33 -5.35 -30.26 8.05
C LYS A 33 -4.00 -30.97 7.90
N TYR A 34 -3.20 -30.55 6.93
CA TYR A 34 -1.83 -31.05 6.76
C TYR A 34 -0.97 -30.77 8.01
N GLN A 35 -0.95 -29.52 8.51
CA GLN A 35 -0.14 -29.13 9.67
C GLN A 35 -0.49 -29.92 10.94
N ARG A 36 -1.74 -30.37 11.09
CA ARG A 36 -2.17 -31.20 12.24
C ARG A 36 -1.73 -32.67 12.16
N GLN A 37 -1.45 -33.19 10.96
CA GLN A 37 -1.23 -34.62 10.73
C GLN A 37 0.15 -34.94 10.15
N LEU A 38 0.86 -33.95 9.61
CA LEU A 38 2.16 -34.08 8.94
C LEU A 38 2.21 -35.21 7.89
N SER A 39 1.07 -35.49 7.24
CA SER A 39 0.97 -36.55 6.24
C SER A 39 1.57 -36.10 4.91
N PRO A 40 2.53 -36.84 4.32
CA PRO A 40 3.06 -36.56 2.99
C PRO A 40 1.98 -36.55 1.90
N ALA A 41 0.95 -37.38 2.05
CA ALA A 41 -0.17 -37.43 1.11
C ALA A 41 -1.00 -36.12 1.13
N LEU A 42 -1.24 -35.56 2.33
CA LEU A 42 -1.94 -34.28 2.48
C LEU A 42 -1.10 -33.11 1.99
N LEU A 43 0.22 -33.12 2.25
CA LEU A 43 1.14 -32.12 1.69
C LEU A 43 1.08 -32.13 0.17
N GLY A 44 1.19 -33.32 -0.45
CA GLY A 44 1.11 -33.46 -1.90
C GLY A 44 -0.26 -33.04 -2.46
N GLN A 45 -1.36 -33.26 -1.73
CA GLN A 45 -2.68 -32.76 -2.13
C GLN A 45 -2.75 -31.23 -2.09
N TYR A 46 -2.26 -30.62 -1.01
CA TYR A 46 -2.21 -29.18 -0.86
C TYR A 46 -1.35 -28.52 -1.96
N GLN A 47 -0.13 -29.01 -2.19
CA GLN A 47 0.77 -28.49 -3.22
C GLN A 47 0.22 -28.62 -4.64
N ARG A 48 -0.47 -29.73 -4.94
CA ARG A 48 -1.19 -29.87 -6.21
C ARG A 48 -2.31 -28.83 -6.34
N GLY A 49 -3.07 -28.59 -5.26
CA GLY A 49 -4.11 -27.58 -5.24
C GLY A 49 -3.56 -26.16 -5.46
N VAL A 50 -2.45 -25.79 -4.82
CA VAL A 50 -1.76 -24.51 -5.06
C VAL A 50 -1.34 -24.40 -6.53
N SER A 51 -0.75 -25.46 -7.09
CA SER A 51 -0.34 -25.48 -8.50
C SER A 51 -1.52 -25.34 -9.47
N GLN A 52 -2.65 -25.98 -9.15
CA GLN A 52 -3.88 -25.87 -9.94
C GLN A 52 -4.48 -24.47 -9.87
N LEU A 53 -4.48 -23.82 -8.70
CA LEU A 53 -4.91 -22.43 -8.56
C LEU A 53 -4.02 -21.50 -9.38
N ARG A 54 -2.69 -21.67 -9.32
CA ARG A 54 -1.75 -20.89 -10.13
C ARG A 54 -1.97 -21.07 -11.62
N ALA A 55 -2.20 -22.30 -12.08
CA ALA A 55 -2.52 -22.57 -13.48
C ALA A 55 -3.85 -21.92 -13.90
N TRP A 56 -4.88 -22.05 -13.05
CA TRP A 56 -6.18 -21.40 -13.29
C TRP A 56 -6.06 -19.86 -13.32
N LEU A 57 -5.23 -19.27 -12.45
CA LEU A 57 -4.92 -17.84 -12.47
C LEU A 57 -4.09 -17.44 -13.68
N ALA A 58 -3.20 -18.29 -14.19
CA ALA A 58 -2.49 -18.01 -15.43
C ALA A 58 -3.46 -17.94 -16.62
N ASP A 59 -4.45 -18.84 -16.66
CA ASP A 59 -5.47 -18.89 -17.71
C ASP A 59 -6.50 -17.76 -17.60
N GLN A 60 -6.93 -17.44 -16.38
CA GLN A 60 -7.99 -16.46 -16.09
C GLN A 60 -7.44 -15.12 -15.57
N GLY A 61 -6.12 -14.92 -15.66
CA GLY A 61 -5.40 -13.86 -14.96
C GLY A 61 -5.88 -12.46 -15.28
N HIS A 62 -6.44 -12.24 -16.47
CA HIS A 62 -7.04 -10.98 -16.91
C HIS A 62 -8.25 -10.50 -16.06
N LEU A 63 -8.88 -11.38 -15.29
CA LEU A 63 -9.98 -11.05 -14.37
C LEU A 63 -9.51 -10.74 -12.94
N PHE A 64 -8.24 -11.00 -12.65
CA PHE A 64 -7.70 -10.89 -11.31
C PHE A 64 -7.51 -9.43 -10.86
N ASP A 65 -7.86 -9.15 -9.61
CA ASP A 65 -7.58 -7.88 -8.93
C ASP A 65 -7.16 -8.17 -7.48
N ALA A 66 -5.89 -7.91 -7.16
CA ALA A 66 -5.33 -8.17 -5.84
C ALA A 66 -6.03 -7.39 -4.72
N ALA A 67 -6.57 -6.21 -5.01
CA ALA A 67 -7.25 -5.36 -4.03
C ALA A 67 -8.62 -5.94 -3.62
N GLN A 68 -9.28 -6.66 -4.53
CA GLN A 68 -10.65 -7.15 -4.35
C GLN A 68 -10.75 -8.57 -3.79
N CYS A 69 -9.64 -9.31 -3.80
CA CYS A 69 -9.57 -10.65 -3.21
C CYS A 69 -9.53 -10.56 -1.67
N SER A 70 -9.64 -11.67 -0.95
CA SER A 70 -9.42 -11.71 0.51
C SER A 70 -7.94 -11.83 0.89
N SER A 71 -7.16 -12.55 0.08
CA SER A 71 -5.77 -12.91 0.38
C SER A 71 -5.00 -13.22 -0.90
N LEU A 72 -3.68 -13.05 -0.89
CA LEU A 72 -2.76 -13.49 -1.94
C LEU A 72 -2.06 -14.83 -1.61
N PHE A 73 -2.42 -15.46 -0.48
CA PHE A 73 -1.74 -16.64 0.02
C PHE A 73 -2.72 -17.78 0.31
N CYS A 74 -2.29 -19.00 -0.03
CA CYS A 74 -3.04 -20.24 0.14
C CYS A 74 -2.95 -20.83 1.56
N VAL A 75 -2.39 -20.08 2.51
CA VAL A 75 -2.26 -20.45 3.94
C VAL A 75 -2.91 -19.39 4.81
N PRO A 76 -3.25 -19.70 6.07
CA PRO A 76 -3.72 -18.68 7.01
C PRO A 76 -2.72 -17.52 7.12
N THR A 77 -3.24 -16.31 6.98
CA THR A 77 -2.50 -15.05 6.99
C THR A 77 -3.31 -14.01 7.75
N ARG A 78 -2.62 -12.99 8.25
CA ARG A 78 -3.24 -11.78 8.78
C ARG A 78 -2.72 -10.58 8.02
N GLN A 79 -3.62 -9.67 7.67
CA GLN A 79 -3.22 -8.37 7.15
C GLN A 79 -2.62 -7.50 8.26
N LEU A 80 -1.63 -6.69 7.92
CA LEU A 80 -1.21 -5.58 8.75
C LEU A 80 -2.38 -4.60 8.92
N ALA A 81 -2.61 -4.16 10.16
CA ALA A 81 -3.63 -3.16 10.43
C ALA A 81 -3.24 -1.81 9.80
N ALA A 82 -4.22 -0.92 9.62
CA ALA A 82 -3.98 0.38 8.97
C ALA A 82 -2.85 1.19 9.66
N GLN A 83 -2.79 1.16 10.99
CA GLN A 83 -1.74 1.82 11.77
C GLN A 83 -0.37 1.13 11.69
N GLU A 84 -0.31 -0.12 11.23
CA GLU A 84 0.93 -0.90 11.07
C GLU A 84 1.49 -0.75 9.64
N LYS A 85 0.84 0.02 8.74
CA LYS A 85 1.33 0.29 7.37
C LYS A 85 2.50 1.29 7.39
N LEU A 86 3.59 0.90 8.04
CA LEU A 86 4.77 1.71 8.29
C LEU A 86 6.01 1.07 7.64
N LEU A 87 6.81 1.90 6.96
CA LEU A 87 8.10 1.51 6.37
C LEU A 87 9.24 2.09 7.21
N HIS A 88 9.83 1.27 8.07
CA HIS A 88 10.87 1.71 9.02
C HIS A 88 12.27 1.53 8.47
N ARG A 89 13.11 2.55 8.66
CA ARG A 89 14.55 2.54 8.37
C ARG A 89 15.32 3.18 9.50
N ILE A 90 16.55 2.71 9.74
CA ILE A 90 17.45 3.26 10.77
C ILE A 90 18.67 3.87 10.09
N TRP A 91 19.05 5.07 10.51
CA TRP A 91 20.34 5.68 10.14
C TRP A 91 21.01 6.30 11.36
N LEU A 92 22.25 5.88 11.63
CA LEU A 92 23.04 6.28 12.79
C LEU A 92 24.43 6.75 12.34
N GLY A 93 24.99 7.71 13.07
CA GLY A 93 26.41 8.05 12.96
C GLY A 93 26.78 9.18 11.99
N GLY A 94 25.80 9.85 11.39
CA GLY A 94 26.08 11.03 10.57
C GLY A 94 24.91 11.48 9.69
N ALA A 95 25.25 12.31 8.71
CA ALA A 95 24.35 12.74 7.64
C ALA A 95 23.93 11.53 6.78
N ILE A 96 22.75 11.62 6.19
CA ILE A 96 22.18 10.55 5.36
C ILE A 96 22.79 10.65 3.95
N PRO A 97 23.40 9.58 3.42
CA PRO A 97 23.98 9.60 2.08
C PRO A 97 22.93 9.79 0.98
N ASP A 98 23.34 10.38 -0.14
CA ASP A 98 22.46 10.55 -1.30
C ASP A 98 21.95 9.20 -1.85
N ASP A 99 22.76 8.15 -1.81
CA ASP A 99 22.36 6.79 -2.20
C ASP A 99 21.20 6.26 -1.35
N ALA A 100 21.26 6.45 -0.04
CA ALA A 100 20.18 6.08 0.87
C ALA A 100 18.90 6.89 0.57
N ARG A 101 19.05 8.18 0.29
CA ARG A 101 17.93 9.05 -0.12
C ARG A 101 17.28 8.57 -1.41
N GLU A 102 18.09 8.14 -2.38
CA GLU A 102 17.63 7.59 -3.65
C GLU A 102 16.91 6.24 -3.48
N VAL A 103 17.44 5.33 -2.67
CA VAL A 103 16.76 4.05 -2.33
C VAL A 103 15.39 4.30 -1.71
N ILE A 104 15.32 5.26 -0.78
CA ILE A 104 14.06 5.67 -0.16
C ILE A 104 13.07 6.22 -1.21
N SER A 105 13.55 7.05 -2.15
CA SER A 105 12.74 7.59 -3.25
C SER A 105 12.13 6.47 -4.12
N GLN A 106 12.89 5.43 -4.43
CA GLN A 106 12.42 4.30 -5.24
C GLN A 106 11.30 3.51 -4.54
N TRP A 107 11.32 3.41 -3.21
CA TRP A 107 10.18 2.85 -2.45
C TRP A 107 8.96 3.77 -2.50
N GLY A 108 9.17 5.09 -2.57
CA GLY A 108 8.12 6.07 -2.83
C GLY A 108 7.42 5.83 -4.18
N ASP A 109 8.18 5.50 -5.23
CA ASP A 109 7.62 5.13 -6.54
C ASP A 109 6.79 3.84 -6.46
N ALA A 110 7.26 2.84 -5.70
CA ALA A 110 6.52 1.59 -5.48
C ALA A 110 5.19 1.84 -4.77
N GLN A 111 5.16 2.72 -3.76
CA GLN A 111 3.94 3.12 -3.07
C GLN A 111 2.99 3.89 -3.98
N GLN A 112 3.52 4.82 -4.78
CA GLN A 112 2.71 5.57 -5.74
C GLN A 112 2.05 4.65 -6.77
N ALA A 113 2.75 3.60 -7.21
CA ALA A 113 2.23 2.61 -8.16
C ALA A 113 0.98 1.85 -7.65
N VAL A 114 0.77 1.77 -6.33
CA VAL A 114 -0.39 1.08 -5.74
C VAL A 114 -1.41 2.02 -5.09
N ARG A 115 -1.11 3.32 -4.99
CA ARG A 115 -1.91 4.31 -4.24
C ARG A 115 -3.36 4.43 -4.72
N SER A 116 -3.63 4.24 -6.01
CA SER A 116 -5.00 4.31 -6.53
C SER A 116 -5.88 3.12 -6.13
N ALA A 117 -5.29 2.05 -5.60
CA ALA A 117 -5.98 0.80 -5.27
C ALA A 117 -6.19 0.59 -3.75
N THR A 118 -5.59 1.42 -2.88
CA THR A 118 -5.77 1.35 -1.42
C THR A 118 -6.38 2.63 -0.86
N ALA A 119 -7.24 2.50 0.15
CA ALA A 119 -7.80 3.64 0.88
C ALA A 119 -6.85 4.18 1.96
N ASP A 120 -5.94 3.35 2.49
CA ASP A 120 -4.93 3.76 3.46
C ASP A 120 -3.54 3.81 2.81
N GLU A 121 -2.78 4.85 3.15
CA GLU A 121 -1.43 5.08 2.65
C GLU A 121 -0.38 4.52 3.60
N TRP A 122 0.71 4.01 3.03
CA TRP A 122 1.90 3.63 3.80
C TRP A 122 2.67 4.88 4.25
N VAL A 123 3.14 4.89 5.49
CA VAL A 123 3.94 5.98 6.04
C VAL A 123 5.41 5.57 6.10
N GLY A 124 6.29 6.39 5.50
CA GLY A 124 7.73 6.23 5.64
C GLY A 124 8.24 6.75 6.99
N MET A 125 9.05 5.95 7.68
CA MET A 125 9.58 6.24 9.01
C MET A 125 11.10 6.13 8.99
N LEU A 126 11.78 7.21 9.37
CA LEU A 126 13.23 7.27 9.50
C LEU A 126 13.60 7.43 10.97
N TRP A 127 14.39 6.51 11.48
CA TRP A 127 14.85 6.51 12.85
C TRP A 127 16.31 6.94 12.93
N VAL A 128 16.57 7.98 13.70
CA VAL A 128 17.92 8.48 13.98
C VAL A 128 18.17 8.48 15.49
N TRP A 129 19.41 8.67 15.93
CA TRP A 129 19.69 8.66 17.36
C TRP A 129 18.89 9.73 18.11
N ASP A 130 19.04 10.99 17.70
CA ASP A 130 18.36 12.14 18.29
C ASP A 130 18.40 13.35 17.32
N ALA A 131 17.82 14.47 17.74
CA ALA A 131 17.83 15.72 16.98
C ALA A 131 19.24 16.31 16.75
N ARG A 132 20.24 15.93 17.56
CA ARG A 132 21.61 16.46 17.41
C ARG A 132 22.29 15.87 16.18
N GLN A 133 21.99 14.60 15.85
CA GLN A 133 22.46 13.97 14.61
C GLN A 133 22.04 14.78 13.37
N LEU A 134 20.85 15.39 13.40
CA LEU A 134 20.23 16.08 12.27
C LEU A 134 20.61 17.55 12.13
N LYS A 135 21.45 18.10 13.02
CA LYS A 135 21.70 19.55 13.11
C LYS A 135 22.12 20.21 11.79
N ASN A 136 22.82 19.47 10.93
CA ASN A 136 23.32 19.95 9.64
C ASN A 136 22.76 19.11 8.47
N GLU A 137 21.68 18.37 8.67
CA GLU A 137 21.08 17.55 7.63
C GLU A 137 20.27 18.44 6.66
N ALA A 138 20.68 18.47 5.39
CA ALA A 138 20.18 19.44 4.42
C ALA A 138 18.72 19.19 4.05
N TYR A 139 18.28 17.93 4.10
CA TYR A 139 16.94 17.50 3.70
C TYR A 139 15.98 17.32 4.89
N PHE A 140 16.39 17.72 6.10
CA PHE A 140 15.57 17.61 7.29
C PHE A 140 14.84 18.90 7.62
N THR A 141 13.52 18.80 7.86
CA THR A 141 12.68 19.88 8.36
C THR A 141 12.17 19.54 9.76
N PRO A 142 12.53 20.30 10.82
CA PRO A 142 12.08 20.01 12.18
C PRO A 142 10.57 20.20 12.36
N ALA A 143 9.95 19.37 13.19
CA ALA A 143 8.54 19.49 13.55
C ALA A 143 8.31 20.74 14.43
N ALA A 144 7.14 21.36 14.29
CA ALA A 144 6.74 22.48 15.14
C ALA A 144 6.52 22.07 16.61
N GLN A 145 6.17 20.80 16.84
CA GLN A 145 6.01 20.19 18.17
C GLN A 145 6.67 18.82 18.16
N VAL A 146 7.50 18.56 19.18
CA VAL A 146 8.14 17.27 19.43
C VAL A 146 7.28 16.53 20.44
N GLU A 147 6.38 15.68 19.94
CA GLU A 147 5.53 14.82 20.77
C GLU A 147 5.74 13.36 20.35
N GLY A 148 5.90 12.46 21.33
CA GLY A 148 6.06 11.02 21.08
C GLY A 148 7.30 10.64 20.24
N GLY A 149 8.43 11.33 20.44
CA GLY A 149 9.67 11.05 19.71
C GLY A 149 9.74 11.54 18.27
N LEU A 150 8.70 12.22 17.75
CA LEU A 150 8.72 12.84 16.42
C LEU A 150 9.65 14.05 16.39
N LEU A 151 10.66 14.02 15.53
CA LEU A 151 11.64 15.10 15.37
C LEU A 151 11.28 16.03 14.22
N GLY A 152 10.67 15.53 13.14
CA GLY A 152 10.40 16.29 11.92
C GLY A 152 10.14 15.41 10.71
N GLU A 153 10.39 15.97 9.53
CA GLU A 153 10.28 15.29 8.23
C GLU A 153 11.62 15.27 7.51
N PHE A 154 11.90 14.19 6.79
CA PHE A 154 13.04 14.08 5.87
C PHE A 154 12.55 13.99 4.43
N ASP A 155 13.07 14.86 3.57
CA ASP A 155 12.77 14.91 2.14
C ASP A 155 13.67 13.96 1.35
N ALA A 156 13.08 12.88 0.85
CA ALA A 156 13.75 11.91 -0.02
C ALA A 156 13.33 12.04 -1.49
N GLY A 157 13.05 13.28 -1.94
CA GLY A 157 12.67 13.56 -3.33
C GLY A 157 11.17 13.45 -3.55
N ASN A 158 10.73 12.37 -4.19
CA ASN A 158 9.29 12.11 -4.44
C ASN A 158 8.54 11.61 -3.18
N HIS A 159 9.24 11.39 -2.07
CA HIS A 159 8.67 10.82 -0.84
C HIS A 159 9.20 11.54 0.41
N ARG A 160 8.37 11.62 1.45
CA ARG A 160 8.72 12.23 2.74
C ARG A 160 8.55 11.24 3.87
N LEU A 161 9.50 11.27 4.80
CA LEU A 161 9.54 10.35 5.93
C LEU A 161 9.35 11.13 7.22
N GLN A 162 8.58 10.55 8.15
CA GLN A 162 8.54 11.02 9.52
C GLN A 162 9.84 10.59 10.21
N VAL A 163 10.52 11.54 10.86
CA VAL A 163 11.79 11.30 11.52
C VAL A 163 11.58 11.16 13.01
N HIS A 164 12.05 10.06 13.60
CA HIS A 164 11.87 9.73 15.00
C HIS A 164 13.19 9.48 15.75
N SER A 165 13.14 9.70 17.06
CA SER A 165 14.27 9.54 17.98
C SER A 165 14.37 8.12 18.55
N LEU A 166 15.46 7.42 18.24
CA LEU A 166 15.82 6.14 18.85
C LEU A 166 16.22 6.30 20.32
N SER A 167 16.88 7.40 20.68
CA SER A 167 17.25 7.66 22.08
C SER A 167 16.01 7.80 22.96
N GLU A 168 14.93 8.42 22.46
CA GLU A 168 13.66 8.54 23.19
C GLU A 168 12.93 7.20 23.27
N LEU A 169 12.90 6.43 22.18
CA LEU A 169 12.38 5.07 22.18
C LEU A 169 13.13 4.18 23.19
N ALA A 170 14.46 4.29 23.23
CA ALA A 170 15.29 3.55 24.17
C ALA A 170 14.96 3.91 25.63
N GLN A 171 14.88 5.21 25.92
CA GLN A 171 14.55 5.73 27.24
C GLN A 171 13.18 5.23 27.74
N LYS A 172 12.24 5.02 26.83
CA LYS A 172 10.89 4.52 27.13
C LYS A 172 10.84 3.01 27.35
N SER A 173 11.56 2.21 26.55
CA SER A 173 11.27 0.78 26.42
C SER A 173 12.41 -0.18 26.82
N VAL A 174 13.67 0.25 26.92
CA VAL A 174 14.84 -0.67 27.08
C VAL A 174 15.09 -1.13 28.53
N GLY A 175 14.67 -0.35 29.52
CA GLY A 175 14.88 -0.70 30.93
C GLY A 175 16.37 -0.77 31.33
N ASP A 176 16.79 -1.85 32.00
CA ASP A 176 18.11 -1.98 32.65
C ASP A 176 19.29 -1.92 31.66
N ASN A 177 19.08 -2.29 30.39
CA ASN A 177 20.10 -2.24 29.35
C ASN A 177 20.35 -0.84 28.78
N LEU A 178 19.60 0.18 29.20
CA LEU A 178 19.67 1.52 28.62
C LEU A 178 21.09 2.09 28.64
N GLY A 179 21.80 1.96 29.76
CA GLY A 179 23.19 2.44 29.87
C GLY A 179 24.13 1.74 28.88
N PHE A 180 23.93 0.45 28.62
CA PHE A 180 24.71 -0.31 27.64
C PHE A 180 24.39 0.11 26.20
N ILE A 181 23.12 0.35 25.87
CA ILE A 181 22.70 0.88 24.56
C ILE A 181 23.34 2.26 24.29
N HIS A 182 23.34 3.16 25.28
CA HIS A 182 24.03 4.44 25.17
C HIS A 182 25.55 4.27 24.97
N ALA A 183 26.18 3.36 25.71
CA ALA A 183 27.61 3.08 25.56
C ALA A 183 27.96 2.53 24.17
N LEU A 184 27.14 1.63 23.61
CA LEU A 184 27.30 1.15 22.23
C LEU A 184 27.19 2.29 21.23
N HIS A 185 26.26 3.22 21.42
CA HIS A 185 26.10 4.38 20.55
C HIS A 185 27.34 5.29 20.60
N ASP A 186 27.79 5.64 21.80
CA ASP A 186 28.94 6.52 22.01
C ASP A 186 30.23 5.90 21.44
N LYS A 187 30.36 4.57 21.53
CA LYS A 187 31.47 3.80 20.96
C LYS A 187 31.27 3.42 19.49
N ARG A 188 30.19 3.89 18.84
CA ARG A 188 29.92 3.79 17.40
C ARG A 188 29.58 2.38 16.87
N TYR A 189 29.02 1.51 17.70
CA TYR A 189 28.50 0.19 17.29
C TYR A 189 27.13 0.29 16.63
N TYR A 190 27.04 1.09 15.56
CA TYR A 190 25.77 1.44 14.91
C TYR A 190 25.06 0.26 14.25
N ALA A 191 25.78 -0.68 13.64
CA ALA A 191 25.20 -1.89 13.06
C ALA A 191 24.53 -2.74 14.15
N THR A 192 25.25 -2.99 15.25
CA THR A 192 24.74 -3.71 16.42
C THR A 192 23.52 -3.04 17.04
N LEU A 193 23.51 -1.70 17.12
CA LEU A 193 22.34 -0.97 17.59
C LEU A 193 21.16 -1.11 16.65
N SER A 194 21.39 -1.06 15.33
CA SER A 194 20.34 -1.28 14.34
C SER A 194 19.71 -2.68 14.48
N ASP A 195 20.51 -3.71 14.77
CA ASP A 195 20.01 -5.06 15.05
C ASP A 195 19.06 -5.09 16.25
N TYR A 196 19.36 -4.34 17.30
CA TYR A 196 18.46 -4.25 18.47
C TYR A 196 17.18 -3.47 18.14
N PHE A 197 17.32 -2.26 17.57
CA PHE A 197 16.20 -1.36 17.37
C PHE A 197 15.20 -1.84 16.33
N ARG A 198 15.61 -2.59 15.30
CA ARG A 198 14.64 -3.12 14.31
C ARG A 198 13.58 -4.02 14.94
N PHE A 199 13.95 -4.82 15.96
CA PHE A 199 12.97 -5.62 16.70
C PHE A 199 12.12 -4.75 17.61
N LEU A 200 12.74 -3.84 18.36
CA LEU A 200 12.01 -2.96 19.28
C LEU A 200 10.97 -2.10 18.54
N ILE A 201 11.34 -1.52 17.39
CA ILE A 201 10.42 -0.74 16.54
C ILE A 201 9.24 -1.59 16.09
N LEU A 202 9.50 -2.79 15.55
CA LEU A 202 8.42 -3.67 15.09
C LEU A 202 7.51 -4.15 16.23
N ILE A 203 8.05 -4.37 17.43
CA ILE A 203 7.23 -4.70 18.61
C ILE A 203 6.31 -3.54 18.97
N GLU A 204 6.80 -2.31 18.95
CA GLU A 204 6.00 -1.14 19.34
C GLU A 204 4.98 -0.77 18.25
N MET A 205 5.38 -0.83 16.97
CA MET A 205 4.63 -0.19 15.88
C MET A 205 4.17 -1.16 14.77
N GLY A 206 4.71 -2.38 14.71
CA GLY A 206 4.48 -3.31 13.61
C GLY A 206 5.06 -2.80 12.29
N GLY A 207 4.60 -3.37 11.18
CA GLY A 207 4.97 -2.92 9.84
C GLY A 207 6.16 -3.63 9.26
N MET A 208 6.94 -2.89 8.47
CA MET A 208 8.05 -3.42 7.69
C MET A 208 9.32 -2.62 7.99
N TYR A 209 10.26 -3.25 8.69
CA TYR A 209 11.62 -2.74 8.80
C TYR A 209 12.40 -3.13 7.55
N MET A 210 13.27 -2.23 7.09
CA MET A 210 14.28 -2.50 6.09
C MET A 210 15.55 -1.68 6.35
N ASP A 211 16.69 -2.24 5.99
CA ASP A 211 17.95 -1.53 5.96
C ASP A 211 17.84 -0.37 4.96
N ILE A 212 18.60 0.69 5.23
CA ILE A 212 18.50 1.97 4.52
C ILE A 212 18.77 1.84 3.02
N ASP A 213 19.51 0.81 2.62
CA ASP A 213 20.01 0.48 1.29
C ASP A 213 19.28 -0.73 0.66
N THR A 214 18.16 -1.16 1.24
CA THR A 214 17.31 -2.21 0.65
C THR A 214 16.49 -1.64 -0.49
N LEU A 215 16.79 -2.04 -1.73
CA LEU A 215 16.13 -1.60 -2.95
C LEU A 215 14.77 -2.32 -3.15
N PRO A 216 13.71 -1.61 -3.57
CA PRO A 216 12.49 -2.26 -4.00
C PRO A 216 12.71 -2.96 -5.34
N HIS A 217 11.98 -4.06 -5.53
CA HIS A 217 11.92 -4.76 -6.80
C HIS A 217 10.47 -5.00 -7.23
N ARG A 218 10.29 -5.50 -8.45
CA ARG A 218 9.02 -5.51 -9.18
C ARG A 218 7.82 -6.01 -8.38
N SER A 219 7.98 -7.02 -7.53
CA SER A 219 6.88 -7.61 -6.76
C SER A 219 6.54 -6.89 -5.44
N ALA A 220 7.26 -5.82 -5.08
CA ALA A 220 6.93 -4.97 -3.94
C ALA A 220 5.50 -4.44 -3.97
N THR A 221 4.96 -4.18 -5.16
CA THR A 221 3.58 -3.70 -5.32
C THR A 221 2.53 -4.67 -4.79
N PHE A 222 2.73 -5.99 -4.87
CA PHE A 222 1.78 -6.94 -4.31
C PHE A 222 1.70 -6.84 -2.79
N PHE A 223 2.85 -6.77 -2.12
CA PHE A 223 2.89 -6.64 -0.67
C PHE A 223 2.37 -5.27 -0.21
N LEU A 224 2.78 -4.19 -0.87
CA LEU A 224 2.30 -2.84 -0.54
C LEU A 224 0.78 -2.71 -0.73
N LEU A 225 0.20 -3.38 -1.74
CA LEU A 225 -1.24 -3.42 -1.94
C LEU A 225 -1.95 -4.27 -0.89
N LYS A 226 -1.37 -5.43 -0.54
CA LYS A 226 -1.96 -6.40 0.38
C LYS A 226 -0.94 -6.93 1.38
N PRO A 227 -0.66 -6.16 2.44
CA PRO A 227 0.38 -6.53 3.40
C PRO A 227 -0.08 -7.64 4.32
N GLU A 228 0.21 -8.88 3.94
CA GLU A 228 -0.12 -10.06 4.71
C GLU A 228 1.14 -10.69 5.32
N VAL A 229 1.01 -11.12 6.58
CA VAL A 229 1.98 -11.97 7.26
C VAL A 229 1.36 -13.35 7.54
N PRO A 230 2.15 -14.44 7.58
CA PRO A 230 1.65 -15.75 7.96
C PRO A 230 1.02 -15.72 9.35
N ASP A 231 0.02 -16.59 9.56
CA ASP A 231 -0.58 -16.76 10.88
C ASP A 231 -1.08 -18.19 11.09
N TYR A 232 -0.17 -19.10 11.41
CA TYR A 232 -0.54 -20.48 11.67
C TYR A 232 0.44 -21.19 12.60
N LEU A 233 -0.05 -22.28 13.20
CA LEU A 233 0.78 -23.20 13.95
C LEU A 233 1.41 -24.22 12.99
N GLN A 234 2.72 -24.40 13.12
CA GLN A 234 3.51 -25.40 12.42
C GLN A 234 3.96 -26.46 13.42
N LEU A 235 3.67 -27.73 13.12
CA LEU A 235 4.23 -28.84 13.88
C LEU A 235 5.59 -29.22 13.29
N LEU A 236 6.64 -29.09 14.08
CA LEU A 236 8.01 -29.39 13.68
C LEU A 236 8.28 -30.92 13.76
N PRO A 237 9.27 -31.44 13.02
CA PRO A 237 9.58 -32.88 13.01
C PRO A 237 9.92 -33.48 14.38
N ASN A 238 10.42 -32.65 15.31
CA ASN A 238 10.73 -33.02 16.68
C ASN A 238 9.50 -33.03 17.61
N GLY A 239 8.30 -32.72 17.10
CA GLY A 239 7.04 -32.64 17.85
C GLY A 239 6.78 -31.28 18.50
N GLU A 240 7.68 -30.31 18.37
CA GLU A 240 7.45 -28.94 18.85
C GLU A 240 6.43 -28.21 17.98
N VAL A 241 5.66 -27.31 18.59
CA VAL A 241 4.73 -26.44 17.85
C VAL A 241 5.31 -25.04 17.82
N SER A 242 5.51 -24.51 16.62
CA SER A 242 5.91 -23.12 16.39
C SER A 242 4.73 -22.33 15.84
N HIS A 243 4.60 -21.06 16.25
CA HIS A 243 3.70 -20.12 15.60
C HIS A 243 4.50 -19.38 14.54
N VAL A 244 4.10 -19.50 13.28
CA VAL A 244 4.65 -18.73 12.17
C VAL A 244 3.87 -17.43 12.07
N SER A 245 4.54 -16.30 12.30
CA SER A 245 3.87 -15.01 12.48
C SER A 245 4.58 -13.81 11.83
N GLY A 246 5.75 -14.02 11.22
CA GLY A 246 6.52 -12.96 10.58
C GLY A 246 7.23 -13.41 9.32
N LEU A 247 7.75 -12.43 8.59
CA LEU A 247 8.55 -12.65 7.38
C LEU A 247 9.89 -11.92 7.48
N ASN A 248 10.90 -12.45 6.82
CA ASN A 248 12.15 -11.75 6.53
C ASN A 248 12.47 -11.83 5.03
N LEU A 249 13.45 -11.09 4.51
CA LEU A 249 13.69 -11.07 3.06
C LEU A 249 14.12 -12.45 2.52
N PHE A 250 15.18 -13.00 3.10
CA PHE A 250 15.86 -14.21 2.62
C PHE A 250 16.25 -15.17 3.76
N LEU A 251 16.75 -16.37 3.44
CA LEU A 251 16.86 -17.52 4.35
C LEU A 251 17.72 -17.32 5.62
N ASP A 252 18.45 -16.21 5.73
CA ASP A 252 19.31 -15.87 6.87
C ASP A 252 19.31 -14.37 7.21
N GLU A 253 18.59 -13.54 6.44
CA GLU A 253 18.76 -12.09 6.46
C GLU A 253 17.85 -11.38 7.47
N THR A 254 18.40 -10.41 8.19
CA THR A 254 17.69 -9.51 9.12
C THR A 254 17.52 -8.10 8.57
N GLY A 255 18.07 -7.82 7.38
CA GLY A 255 18.03 -6.51 6.72
C GLY A 255 16.63 -6.10 6.27
N MET A 256 15.64 -6.98 6.37
CA MET A 256 14.24 -6.63 6.22
C MET A 256 13.37 -7.62 6.98
N ILE A 257 12.48 -7.10 7.82
CA ILE A 257 11.62 -7.90 8.71
C ILE A 257 10.21 -7.31 8.67
N ILE A 258 9.22 -8.17 8.51
CA ILE A 258 7.80 -7.81 8.51
C ILE A 258 7.14 -8.50 9.69
N GLY A 259 6.46 -7.72 10.51
CA GLY A 259 5.80 -8.22 11.71
C GLY A 259 4.69 -7.31 12.18
N ARG A 260 3.91 -7.82 13.14
CA ARG A 260 2.84 -7.06 13.78
C ARG A 260 3.30 -6.48 15.10
N SER A 261 2.71 -5.36 15.49
CA SER A 261 2.90 -4.79 16.82
C SER A 261 2.52 -5.83 17.88
N GLY A 262 3.38 -5.96 18.90
CA GLY A 262 3.22 -6.92 19.99
C GLY A 262 3.35 -8.39 19.58
N ASP A 263 3.95 -8.70 18.43
CA ASP A 263 4.17 -10.10 18.05
C ASP A 263 5.03 -10.85 19.08
N GLY A 264 4.52 -11.98 19.57
CA GLY A 264 5.14 -12.72 20.66
C GLY A 264 6.51 -13.32 20.31
N ALA A 265 6.81 -13.53 19.03
CA ALA A 265 8.12 -14.02 18.62
C ALA A 265 9.16 -12.91 18.57
N LEU A 266 8.78 -11.74 18.04
CA LEU A 266 9.62 -10.53 18.14
C LEU A 266 9.96 -10.23 19.61
N CYS A 267 8.96 -10.28 20.52
CA CYS A 267 9.20 -10.07 21.94
C CYS A 267 10.19 -11.08 22.54
N LYS A 268 10.13 -12.36 22.15
CA LYS A 268 11.08 -13.38 22.61
C LYS A 268 12.50 -13.11 22.12
N ILE A 269 12.65 -12.65 20.87
CA ILE A 269 13.96 -12.25 20.32
C ILE A 269 14.51 -11.07 21.11
N LEU A 270 13.71 -10.03 21.34
CA LEU A 270 14.15 -8.85 22.11
C LEU A 270 14.58 -9.24 23.54
N VAL A 271 13.82 -10.08 24.23
CA VAL A 271 14.21 -10.59 25.56
C VAL A 271 15.52 -11.37 25.51
N GLY A 272 15.75 -12.18 24.47
CA GLY A 272 17.01 -12.89 24.29
C GLY A 272 18.19 -11.93 24.04
N LEU A 273 17.98 -10.89 23.23
CA LEU A 273 18.96 -9.82 23.02
C LEU A 273 19.27 -9.07 24.30
N ASP A 274 18.25 -8.75 25.10
CA ASP A 274 18.43 -8.10 26.39
C ASP A 274 19.27 -8.93 27.35
N GLN A 275 19.10 -10.26 27.34
CA GLN A 275 19.94 -11.17 28.12
C GLN A 275 21.39 -11.21 27.61
N ILE A 276 21.60 -11.20 26.30
CA ILE A 276 22.95 -11.14 25.70
C ILE A 276 23.66 -9.85 26.13
N TYR A 277 22.94 -8.72 26.15
CA TYR A 277 23.50 -7.42 26.53
C TYR A 277 23.74 -7.32 28.04
N ALA A 278 22.80 -7.80 28.87
CA ALA A 278 22.97 -7.84 30.32
C ALA A 278 24.12 -8.76 30.77
N ALA A 279 24.45 -9.78 29.97
CA ALA A 279 25.59 -10.67 30.24
C ALA A 279 26.96 -10.05 29.89
N GLN A 280 27.00 -8.87 29.25
CA GLN A 280 28.27 -8.20 28.97
C GLN A 280 28.85 -7.61 30.26
N THR A 281 30.10 -7.94 30.53
CA THR A 281 30.84 -7.44 31.71
C THR A 281 31.93 -6.46 31.28
N GLY A 282 32.16 -5.45 32.11
CA GLY A 282 33.15 -4.40 31.85
C GLY A 282 32.64 -3.25 30.97
N GLU A 283 33.54 -2.31 30.68
CA GLU A 283 33.25 -1.16 29.81
C GLU A 283 33.19 -1.61 28.33
N VAL A 284 32.29 -0.99 27.55
CA VAL A 284 32.25 -1.18 26.09
C VAL A 284 33.54 -0.61 25.48
N PRO A 285 34.38 -1.41 24.80
CA PRO A 285 35.62 -0.92 24.20
C PRO A 285 35.34 -0.03 22.99
N ASP A 286 36.30 0.79 22.60
CA ASP A 286 36.24 1.52 21.31
C ASP A 286 36.01 0.56 20.14
N LYS A 287 35.29 1.01 19.11
CA LYS A 287 34.86 0.17 17.98
C LYS A 287 36.03 -0.67 17.44
N ASN A 288 35.87 -1.98 17.50
CA ASN A 288 36.83 -2.91 16.94
C ASN A 288 36.11 -4.18 16.42
N PRO A 289 36.66 -4.86 15.39
CA PRO A 289 36.02 -6.02 14.78
C PRO A 289 35.81 -7.19 15.75
N VAL A 290 36.71 -7.38 16.72
CA VAL A 290 36.64 -8.51 17.67
C VAL A 290 35.40 -8.40 18.57
N TYR A 291 35.16 -7.21 19.13
CA TYR A 291 34.00 -6.97 19.98
C TYR A 291 32.70 -6.91 19.18
N GLU A 292 32.73 -6.35 17.96
CA GLU A 292 31.57 -6.32 17.06
C GLU A 292 31.14 -7.76 16.68
N ARG A 293 32.09 -8.62 16.30
CA ARG A 293 31.86 -10.05 16.02
C ARG A 293 31.30 -10.79 17.24
N LYS A 294 31.82 -10.53 18.44
CA LYS A 294 31.30 -11.13 19.69
C LYS A 294 29.80 -10.87 19.88
N LEU A 295 29.35 -9.62 19.66
CA LEU A 295 27.93 -9.27 19.79
C LEU A 295 27.10 -9.82 18.64
N PHE A 296 27.62 -9.72 17.41
CA PHE A 296 26.97 -10.22 16.21
C PHE A 296 26.74 -11.74 16.28
N ASP A 297 27.75 -12.54 16.64
CA ASP A 297 27.64 -14.00 16.70
C ASP A 297 26.56 -14.45 17.70
N ALA A 298 26.51 -13.80 18.86
CA ALA A 298 25.49 -14.08 19.88
C ALA A 298 24.08 -13.73 19.38
N PHE A 299 23.93 -12.58 18.73
CA PHE A 299 22.67 -12.19 18.09
C PHE A 299 22.27 -13.16 16.98
N TYR A 300 23.17 -13.50 16.08
CA TYR A 300 22.88 -14.37 14.95
C TYR A 300 22.51 -15.79 15.41
N LEU A 301 23.18 -16.30 16.45
CA LEU A 301 22.80 -17.57 17.08
C LEU A 301 21.38 -17.52 17.65
N LEU A 302 20.96 -16.40 18.24
CA LEU A 302 19.58 -16.21 18.68
C LEU A 302 18.62 -16.15 17.48
N TRP A 303 18.92 -15.33 16.48
CA TRP A 303 18.12 -15.16 15.27
C TRP A 303 17.89 -16.50 14.54
N SER A 304 18.94 -17.31 14.36
CA SER A 304 18.89 -18.61 13.68
C SER A 304 17.89 -19.61 14.29
N ARG A 305 17.51 -19.44 15.57
CA ARG A 305 16.49 -20.27 16.22
C ARG A 305 15.07 -19.97 15.75
N HIS A 306 14.86 -18.82 15.11
CA HIS A 306 13.57 -18.34 14.65
C HIS A 306 13.38 -18.43 13.13
N ILE A 307 14.46 -18.39 12.36
CA ILE A 307 14.39 -18.47 10.90
C ILE A 307 13.92 -19.86 10.46
N GLY A 308 13.03 -19.90 9.46
CA GLY A 308 12.41 -21.12 8.96
C GLY A 308 11.42 -21.78 9.93
N ARG A 309 11.18 -21.16 11.10
CA ARG A 309 10.30 -21.70 12.16
C ARG A 309 9.23 -20.73 12.60
N THR A 310 9.59 -19.48 12.84
CA THR A 310 8.68 -18.41 13.26
C THR A 310 8.64 -17.29 12.22
N PHE A 311 9.81 -17.00 11.65
CA PHE A 311 9.96 -16.12 10.50
C PHE A 311 10.29 -16.96 9.28
N LEU A 312 9.54 -16.75 8.20
CA LEU A 312 9.84 -17.38 6.92
C LEU A 312 10.44 -16.34 5.98
N SER A 313 11.36 -16.77 5.12
CA SER A 313 11.77 -15.94 3.99
C SER A 313 10.54 -15.61 3.16
N HIS A 314 10.35 -14.34 2.83
CA HIS A 314 9.28 -13.85 1.97
C HIS A 314 9.33 -14.54 0.60
N ASP A 315 10.53 -14.78 0.06
CA ASP A 315 10.71 -15.51 -1.19
C ASP A 315 10.17 -16.94 -1.10
N SER A 316 10.63 -17.72 -0.12
CA SER A 316 10.14 -19.08 0.12
C SER A 316 8.64 -19.11 0.41
N PHE A 317 8.14 -18.16 1.19
CA PHE A 317 6.72 -18.03 1.52
C PHE A 317 5.87 -17.78 0.26
N CYS A 318 6.31 -16.86 -0.62
CA CYS A 318 5.66 -16.63 -1.91
C CYS A 318 5.74 -17.88 -2.80
N LYS A 319 6.91 -18.51 -2.89
CA LYS A 319 7.14 -19.73 -3.67
C LYS A 319 6.22 -20.88 -3.26
N GLU A 320 6.06 -21.10 -1.97
CA GLU A 320 5.30 -22.22 -1.45
C GLU A 320 3.79 -21.94 -1.37
N HIS A 321 3.41 -20.69 -1.09
CA HIS A 321 2.04 -20.36 -0.70
C HIS A 321 1.40 -19.21 -1.47
N GLY A 322 2.17 -18.39 -2.18
CA GLY A 322 1.66 -17.22 -2.92
C GLY A 322 0.96 -17.59 -4.22
N VAL A 323 -0.13 -16.92 -4.55
CA VAL A 323 -0.89 -17.20 -5.79
C VAL A 323 -0.26 -16.58 -7.04
N HIS A 324 0.51 -15.50 -6.89
CA HIS A 324 1.22 -14.80 -7.98
C HIS A 324 2.71 -15.15 -8.06
N TYR A 325 3.11 -16.26 -7.46
CA TYR A 325 4.46 -16.74 -7.64
C TYR A 325 4.66 -17.19 -9.08
N ASP A 326 5.34 -16.34 -9.85
CA ASP A 326 5.73 -16.62 -11.21
C ASP A 326 7.09 -17.31 -11.20
N ALA A 327 7.11 -18.59 -11.53
CA ALA A 327 8.33 -19.38 -11.54
C ALA A 327 9.26 -19.03 -12.71
N VAL A 328 8.93 -18.03 -13.53
CA VAL A 328 9.80 -17.54 -14.62
C VAL A 328 11.00 -16.79 -14.03
N PRO A 329 12.22 -17.34 -14.15
CA PRO A 329 13.42 -16.64 -13.71
C PRO A 329 13.66 -15.40 -14.57
N GLN A 330 14.23 -14.37 -13.96
CA GLN A 330 14.71 -13.16 -14.62
C GLN A 330 16.20 -13.02 -14.34
N ALA A 331 16.94 -12.53 -15.33
CA ALA A 331 18.33 -12.16 -15.13
C ALA A 331 18.39 -10.97 -14.17
N VAL A 332 18.92 -11.20 -12.97
CA VAL A 332 19.11 -10.18 -11.93
C VAL A 332 20.60 -9.96 -11.75
N THR A 333 21.03 -8.69 -11.76
CA THR A 333 22.41 -8.33 -11.43
C THR A 333 22.74 -8.81 -10.02
N CYS A 334 23.75 -9.67 -9.90
CA CYS A 334 24.06 -10.40 -8.67
C CYS A 334 25.31 -9.86 -7.99
N GLY A 335 26.44 -9.85 -8.71
CA GLY A 335 27.71 -9.49 -8.12
C GLY A 335 28.81 -9.29 -9.14
N ILE A 336 30.05 -9.25 -8.64
CA ILE A 336 31.28 -9.13 -9.43
C ILE A 336 32.10 -10.40 -9.24
N ARG A 337 32.57 -11.02 -10.32
CA ARG A 337 33.35 -12.25 -10.25
C ARG A 337 34.61 -12.04 -9.39
N GLY A 338 34.79 -12.91 -8.40
CA GLY A 338 35.91 -12.85 -7.46
C GLY A 338 35.78 -11.82 -6.33
N MET A 339 34.66 -11.10 -6.24
CA MET A 339 34.35 -10.18 -5.14
C MET A 339 33.32 -10.81 -4.21
N ARG A 340 33.76 -11.68 -3.31
CA ARG A 340 32.90 -12.35 -2.32
C ARG A 340 33.64 -12.53 -1.01
N LEU A 341 32.91 -12.85 0.06
CA LEU A 341 33.57 -13.27 1.30
C LEU A 341 34.31 -14.58 1.07
N LEU A 342 35.35 -14.79 1.88
CA LEU A 342 36.15 -16.01 1.90
C LEU A 342 35.75 -16.95 3.03
N GLU A 343 34.92 -16.49 3.97
CA GLU A 343 34.42 -17.25 5.11
C GLU A 343 32.89 -17.30 5.04
N ASP A 344 32.33 -18.49 5.23
CA ASP A 344 30.90 -18.72 5.29
C ASP A 344 30.31 -18.11 6.58
N VAL A 345 29.26 -17.29 6.46
CA VAL A 345 28.62 -16.60 7.59
C VAL A 345 28.00 -17.54 8.64
N ILE A 346 27.63 -18.77 8.25
CA ILE A 346 26.97 -19.77 9.08
C ILE A 346 27.99 -20.76 9.65
N THR A 347 28.82 -21.34 8.80
CA THR A 347 29.70 -22.46 9.16
C THR A 347 31.10 -22.01 9.58
N ASN A 348 31.47 -20.77 9.27
CA ASN A 348 32.84 -20.24 9.33
C ASN A 348 33.84 -21.04 8.46
N GLU A 349 33.35 -21.82 7.49
CA GLU A 349 34.21 -22.53 6.55
C GLU A 349 34.86 -21.56 5.57
N THR A 350 36.19 -21.65 5.46
CA THR A 350 36.96 -20.81 4.54
C THR A 350 37.01 -21.43 3.14
N LEU A 351 36.57 -20.67 2.14
CA LEU A 351 36.66 -21.03 0.72
C LEU A 351 37.50 -19.99 -0.04
N PRO A 352 38.75 -20.31 -0.40
CA PRO A 352 39.61 -19.41 -1.17
C PRO A 352 39.06 -19.14 -2.57
N LEU A 353 39.50 -18.05 -3.19
CA LEU A 353 39.18 -17.75 -4.59
C LEU A 353 39.86 -18.74 -5.53
N GLY A 354 39.12 -19.23 -6.53
CA GLY A 354 39.68 -19.98 -7.65
C GLY A 354 40.60 -19.12 -8.54
N GLU A 355 41.31 -19.74 -9.48
CA GLU A 355 42.26 -19.02 -10.35
C GLU A 355 41.60 -17.93 -11.20
N ASP A 356 40.41 -18.20 -11.73
CA ASP A 356 39.66 -17.23 -12.53
C ASP A 356 39.07 -16.12 -11.65
N GLU A 357 38.51 -16.45 -10.49
CA GLU A 357 38.04 -15.47 -9.50
C GLU A 357 39.17 -14.52 -9.08
N LEU A 358 40.34 -15.07 -8.76
CA LEU A 358 41.51 -14.29 -8.36
C LEU A 358 42.02 -13.40 -9.50
N ARG A 359 41.94 -13.87 -10.75
CA ARG A 359 42.27 -13.06 -11.93
C ARG A 359 41.31 -11.90 -12.08
N SER A 360 40.00 -12.13 -12.02
CA SER A 360 38.97 -11.10 -12.13
C SER A 360 39.07 -10.08 -10.99
N TYR A 361 39.29 -10.55 -9.75
CA TYR A 361 39.57 -9.70 -8.59
C TYR A 361 40.74 -8.73 -8.86
N ARG A 362 41.91 -9.27 -9.21
CA ARG A 362 43.12 -8.44 -9.45
C ARG A 362 42.95 -7.46 -10.60
N GLN A 363 42.28 -7.89 -11.67
CA GLN A 363 42.00 -7.01 -12.81
C GLN A 363 41.05 -5.88 -12.43
N CYS A 364 39.99 -6.16 -11.67
CA CYS A 364 39.07 -5.14 -11.19
C CYS A 364 39.80 -4.08 -10.35
N ILE A 365 40.57 -4.50 -9.35
CA ILE A 365 41.35 -3.58 -8.50
C ILE A 365 42.33 -2.76 -9.34
N SER A 366 43.12 -3.40 -10.19
CA SER A 366 44.10 -2.71 -11.02
C SER A 366 43.47 -1.70 -11.99
N ARG A 367 42.29 -1.99 -12.52
CA ARG A 367 41.58 -1.09 -13.43
C ARG A 367 40.95 0.09 -12.70
N LEU A 368 40.40 -0.14 -11.51
CA LEU A 368 39.87 0.93 -10.66
C LEU A 368 40.98 1.85 -10.14
N ASP A 369 42.17 1.31 -9.81
CA ASP A 369 43.35 2.11 -9.45
C ASP A 369 43.79 3.06 -10.58
N GLN A 370 43.65 2.66 -11.85
CA GLN A 370 44.01 3.50 -13.00
C GLN A 370 43.12 4.73 -13.17
N VAL A 371 41.90 4.69 -12.63
CA VAL A 371 40.93 5.80 -12.65
C VAL A 371 40.75 6.43 -11.26
N ASP A 372 41.68 6.16 -10.34
CA ASP A 372 41.63 6.62 -8.94
C ASP A 372 40.29 6.32 -8.24
N TRP A 373 39.64 5.23 -8.66
CA TRP A 373 38.32 4.80 -8.19
C TRP A 373 37.22 5.86 -8.33
N GLN A 374 37.38 6.79 -9.27
CA GLN A 374 36.35 7.77 -9.62
C GLN A 374 35.68 7.31 -10.91
N LEU A 375 34.38 7.06 -10.84
CA LEU A 375 33.56 6.73 -12.00
C LEU A 375 32.84 8.01 -12.47
N GLU A 376 32.73 8.22 -13.78
CA GLU A 376 31.95 9.36 -14.31
C GLU A 376 30.46 9.17 -14.04
N GLN A 377 29.98 7.93 -14.17
CA GLN A 377 28.65 7.48 -13.75
C GLN A 377 28.78 6.16 -12.99
N PRO A 378 27.95 5.89 -11.96
CA PRO A 378 27.99 4.61 -11.24
C PRO A 378 27.89 3.38 -12.15
N THR A 379 27.10 3.46 -13.22
CA THR A 379 26.94 2.39 -14.23
C THR A 379 28.23 2.06 -15.00
N ASP A 380 29.24 2.93 -15.00
CA ASP A 380 30.51 2.68 -15.67
C ASP A 380 31.33 1.57 -15.00
N LEU A 381 30.98 1.15 -13.78
CA LEU A 381 31.60 0.02 -13.09
C LEU A 381 31.67 -1.24 -13.97
N ALA A 382 30.67 -1.45 -14.83
CA ALA A 382 30.62 -2.57 -15.78
C ALA A 382 31.78 -2.58 -16.80
N ARG A 383 32.49 -1.46 -17.00
CA ARG A 383 33.69 -1.38 -17.85
C ARG A 383 34.95 -1.86 -17.13
N TYR A 384 34.97 -1.77 -15.79
CA TYR A 384 36.13 -2.04 -14.95
C TYR A 384 36.05 -3.39 -14.25
N ALA A 385 34.84 -3.88 -13.98
CA ALA A 385 34.56 -5.10 -13.25
C ALA A 385 33.77 -6.12 -14.10
N GLU A 386 33.96 -7.40 -13.82
CA GLU A 386 33.17 -8.47 -14.43
C GLU A 386 31.89 -8.69 -13.64
N ILE A 387 30.89 -7.85 -13.90
CA ILE A 387 29.55 -7.97 -13.32
C ILE A 387 28.84 -9.18 -13.94
N PHE A 388 28.22 -10.01 -13.11
CA PHE A 388 27.45 -11.15 -13.55
C PHE A 388 25.98 -11.07 -13.08
N THR A 389 25.12 -11.69 -13.86
CA THR A 389 23.70 -11.88 -13.55
C THR A 389 23.44 -13.33 -13.19
N VAL A 390 22.45 -13.56 -12.33
CA VAL A 390 21.92 -14.91 -12.07
C VAL A 390 20.43 -14.92 -12.38
N ASP A 391 19.94 -16.06 -12.86
CA ASP A 391 18.53 -16.26 -13.16
C ASP A 391 17.78 -16.56 -11.86
N GLU A 392 17.03 -15.57 -11.36
CA GLU A 392 16.27 -15.69 -10.11
C GLU A 392 14.80 -15.38 -10.35
N VAL A 393 13.93 -16.01 -9.58
CA VAL A 393 12.55 -15.54 -9.51
C VAL A 393 12.56 -14.19 -8.77
N PRO A 394 11.97 -13.13 -9.36
CA PRO A 394 11.98 -11.79 -8.77
C PRO A 394 11.45 -11.74 -7.34
N ARG A 395 12.31 -11.31 -6.42
CA ARG A 395 11.94 -11.01 -5.04
C ARG A 395 11.27 -9.64 -4.95
N MET A 396 10.71 -9.34 -3.78
CA MET A 396 10.13 -8.02 -3.49
C MET A 396 11.20 -6.94 -3.34
N ALA A 397 12.38 -7.31 -2.88
CA ALA A 397 13.46 -6.37 -2.60
C ALA A 397 14.81 -7.07 -2.72
N TYR A 398 15.87 -6.28 -2.85
CA TYR A 398 17.25 -6.75 -2.82
C TYR A 398 18.12 -5.80 -1.99
N PRO A 399 19.08 -6.32 -1.22
CA PRO A 399 20.09 -5.45 -0.62
C PRO A 399 21.00 -4.89 -1.72
N ALA A 400 21.39 -3.62 -1.62
CA ALA A 400 22.33 -2.98 -2.56
C ALA A 400 23.79 -3.37 -2.28
N GLN A 401 24.07 -4.68 -2.28
CA GLN A 401 25.39 -5.25 -1.96
C GLN A 401 25.77 -6.39 -2.92
N ILE A 402 27.06 -6.69 -2.97
CA ILE A 402 27.58 -7.77 -3.81
C ILE A 402 27.09 -9.12 -3.29
N ARG A 403 26.44 -9.89 -4.18
CA ARG A 403 26.05 -11.28 -3.90
C ARG A 403 26.95 -12.24 -4.67
N SER A 404 27.46 -13.23 -3.95
CA SER A 404 28.12 -14.42 -4.49
C SER A 404 27.11 -15.36 -5.18
N ASP A 405 27.56 -16.08 -6.21
CA ASP A 405 26.87 -17.24 -6.81
C ASP A 405 27.04 -18.52 -5.98
N ILE A 406 27.87 -18.47 -4.94
CA ILE A 406 28.00 -19.47 -3.88
C ILE A 406 27.20 -18.99 -2.66
N ASP A 407 26.23 -19.81 -2.23
CA ASP A 407 25.40 -19.56 -1.05
C ASP A 407 26.26 -19.24 0.19
N HIS A 408 25.79 -18.32 1.03
CA HIS A 408 26.43 -17.90 2.30
C HIS A 408 27.77 -17.14 2.20
N TYR A 409 28.30 -16.92 0.99
CA TYR A 409 29.51 -16.10 0.76
C TYR A 409 29.20 -14.69 0.24
N HIS A 410 27.96 -14.22 0.37
CA HIS A 410 27.58 -12.85 0.01
C HIS A 410 28.34 -11.82 0.85
N TYR A 411 28.49 -10.59 0.35
CA TYR A 411 29.15 -9.54 1.10
C TYR A 411 28.40 -9.24 2.41
N TYR A 412 29.15 -9.13 3.50
CA TYR A 412 28.66 -8.63 4.78
C TYR A 412 29.77 -7.85 5.46
N SER A 413 29.58 -6.55 5.68
CA SER A 413 30.67 -5.63 6.07
C SER A 413 31.35 -6.02 7.39
N VAL A 414 30.60 -6.61 8.33
CA VAL A 414 31.13 -7.05 9.64
C VAL A 414 32.11 -8.23 9.49
N LEU A 415 31.98 -9.00 8.40
CA LEU A 415 32.82 -10.17 8.10
C LEU A 415 33.92 -9.87 7.08
N SER A 416 33.89 -8.69 6.45
CA SER A 416 34.93 -8.33 5.51
C SER A 416 36.22 -7.94 6.22
N HIS A 417 37.32 -8.52 5.75
CA HIS A 417 38.68 -8.13 6.12
C HIS A 417 39.46 -7.56 4.94
N ASP A 418 38.78 -7.36 3.82
CA ASP A 418 39.35 -6.87 2.57
C ASP A 418 38.82 -5.46 2.27
N ARG A 419 39.69 -4.47 2.50
CA ARG A 419 39.37 -3.06 2.24
C ARG A 419 39.09 -2.76 0.77
N ALA A 420 39.66 -3.54 -0.15
CA ALA A 420 39.41 -3.37 -1.57
C ALA A 420 38.00 -3.88 -1.89
N LEU A 421 37.61 -5.04 -1.35
CA LEU A 421 36.24 -5.55 -1.45
C LEU A 421 35.22 -4.55 -0.88
N ASP A 422 35.47 -3.96 0.29
CA ASP A 422 34.57 -2.96 0.90
C ASP A 422 34.34 -1.75 -0.03
N ARG A 423 35.42 -1.30 -0.69
CA ARG A 423 35.37 -0.16 -1.60
C ARG A 423 34.66 -0.51 -2.91
N VAL A 424 34.88 -1.72 -3.44
CA VAL A 424 34.17 -2.24 -4.61
C VAL A 424 32.68 -2.45 -4.30
N ASN A 425 32.34 -2.93 -3.10
CA ASN A 425 30.95 -3.11 -2.70
C ASN A 425 30.19 -1.78 -2.68
N ARG A 426 30.82 -0.69 -2.22
CA ARG A 426 30.21 0.64 -2.30
C ARG A 426 29.88 1.06 -3.73
N LEU A 427 30.87 0.95 -4.64
CA LEU A 427 30.67 1.26 -6.06
C LEU A 427 29.58 0.37 -6.69
N PHE A 428 29.51 -0.89 -6.27
CA PHE A 428 28.49 -1.83 -6.75
C PHE A 428 27.09 -1.49 -6.22
N GLY A 429 26.98 -1.03 -4.97
CA GLY A 429 25.73 -0.49 -4.43
C GLY A 429 25.22 0.70 -5.24
N GLU A 430 26.09 1.69 -5.49
CA GLU A 430 25.78 2.86 -6.34
C GLU A 430 25.35 2.43 -7.77
N TYR A 431 26.04 1.43 -8.33
CA TYR A 431 25.68 0.82 -9.62
C TYR A 431 24.26 0.24 -9.60
N LEU A 432 23.93 -0.59 -8.58
CA LEU A 432 22.62 -1.22 -8.47
C LEU A 432 21.50 -0.19 -8.28
N ILE A 433 21.72 0.81 -7.43
CA ILE A 433 20.75 1.88 -7.17
C ILE A 433 20.45 2.65 -8.46
N THR A 434 21.49 3.01 -9.22
CA THR A 434 21.36 3.74 -10.49
C THR A 434 20.71 2.90 -11.58
N ASP A 435 21.09 1.62 -11.69
CA ASP A 435 20.49 0.71 -12.66
C ASP A 435 19.00 0.47 -12.35
N ASN A 436 18.64 0.34 -11.07
CA ASN A 436 17.25 0.17 -10.65
C ASN A 436 16.42 1.42 -10.96
N ARG A 437 16.95 2.63 -10.71
CA ARG A 437 16.32 3.89 -11.12
C ARG A 437 16.06 3.93 -12.62
N ARG A 438 17.06 3.61 -13.44
CA ARG A 438 16.90 3.53 -14.91
C ARG A 438 15.76 2.59 -15.30
N LEU A 439 15.69 1.41 -14.69
CA LEU A 439 14.63 0.44 -14.96
C LEU A 439 13.24 0.92 -14.51
N ILE A 440 13.14 1.66 -13.40
CA ILE A 440 11.89 2.28 -12.93
C ILE A 440 11.43 3.35 -13.94
N ASP A 441 12.34 4.20 -14.39
CA ASP A 441 12.06 5.34 -15.27
C ASP A 441 11.67 4.92 -16.70
N GLU A 442 12.12 3.75 -17.16
CA GLU A 442 11.72 3.16 -18.46
C GLU A 442 10.21 2.81 -18.54
N GLY A 443 9.53 2.75 -17.39
CA GLY A 443 8.13 2.38 -17.28
C GLY A 443 7.89 0.86 -17.38
N ASN A 444 6.78 0.37 -16.82
CA ASN A 444 6.45 -1.06 -16.71
C ASN A 444 7.39 -1.91 -15.82
N TYR A 445 8.11 -1.26 -14.90
CA TYR A 445 8.95 -1.96 -13.93
C TYR A 445 8.12 -2.82 -12.96
N TRP A 446 7.08 -2.22 -12.37
CA TRP A 446 6.27 -2.84 -11.34
C TRP A 446 5.43 -4.01 -11.86
N ARG A 447 5.29 -5.07 -11.06
CA ARG A 447 4.32 -6.14 -11.35
C ARG A 447 2.91 -5.54 -11.31
N PRO A 448 2.09 -5.78 -12.36
CA PRO A 448 0.69 -5.42 -12.34
C PRO A 448 -0.03 -6.16 -11.20
N THR A 449 -0.76 -5.41 -10.38
CA THR A 449 -1.62 -5.96 -9.32
C THR A 449 -3.02 -6.31 -9.80
N VAL A 450 -3.29 -6.03 -11.08
CA VAL A 450 -4.52 -6.32 -11.80
C VAL A 450 -4.15 -7.06 -13.09
N GLY A 451 -4.95 -8.05 -13.45
CA GLY A 451 -4.80 -8.89 -14.61
C GLY A 451 -4.60 -8.16 -15.94
N ALA A 452 -3.65 -8.62 -16.75
CA ALA A 452 -3.49 -8.21 -18.14
C ALA A 452 -3.99 -9.32 -19.08
N GLY A 453 -5.02 -9.02 -19.86
CA GLY A 453 -5.40 -9.78 -21.05
C GLY A 453 -6.10 -8.83 -22.01
N ASP A 454 -6.69 -9.37 -23.09
CA ASP A 454 -7.83 -8.71 -23.77
C ASP A 454 -9.07 -8.69 -22.85
N ALA A 455 -8.87 -8.36 -21.57
CA ALA A 455 -9.68 -7.34 -20.99
C ALA A 455 -9.63 -6.17 -21.98
N VAL A 456 -10.80 -5.75 -22.47
CA VAL A 456 -11.02 -4.33 -22.74
C VAL A 456 -10.21 -3.58 -21.69
N LEU A 457 -9.14 -2.91 -22.13
CA LEU A 457 -8.21 -2.16 -21.27
C LEU A 457 -9.00 -1.61 -20.08
N PRO A 458 -8.56 -1.73 -18.82
CA PRO A 458 -8.92 -0.74 -17.84
C PRO A 458 -8.25 0.56 -18.28
N LEU A 459 -8.81 1.18 -19.32
CA LEU A 459 -8.81 2.62 -19.48
C LEU A 459 -9.38 3.11 -18.16
N SER A 460 -8.53 3.66 -17.29
CA SER A 460 -8.87 4.51 -16.14
C SER A 460 -10.20 4.14 -15.44
N GLN A 461 -10.19 3.71 -14.17
CA GLN A 461 -11.42 3.79 -13.38
C GLN A 461 -12.19 5.08 -13.71
N GLY A 462 -13.41 4.91 -14.22
CA GLY A 462 -14.33 6.01 -14.48
C GLY A 462 -14.20 6.70 -15.84
N GLY A 463 -14.60 6.01 -16.91
CA GLY A 463 -15.28 6.69 -18.01
C GLY A 463 -16.78 6.50 -17.88
N LEU A 464 -17.46 7.29 -17.03
CA LEU A 464 -18.92 7.33 -17.09
C LEU A 464 -19.34 7.83 -18.47
N HIS A 465 -20.22 7.09 -19.12
CA HIS A 465 -20.95 7.56 -20.28
C HIS A 465 -22.16 8.34 -19.81
N PHE A 466 -22.20 9.61 -20.16
CA PHE A 466 -23.27 10.51 -19.75
C PHE A 466 -24.29 10.69 -20.86
N LEU A 467 -25.54 10.39 -20.57
CA LEU A 467 -26.65 10.60 -21.49
C LEU A 467 -27.53 11.77 -21.03
N PRO A 468 -27.98 12.66 -21.93
CA PRO A 468 -29.00 13.64 -21.61
C PRO A 468 -30.30 12.97 -21.19
N GLY A 469 -31.02 13.54 -20.22
CA GLY A 469 -32.31 13.02 -19.73
C GLY A 469 -33.33 12.75 -20.83
N ARG A 470 -33.38 13.57 -21.89
CA ARG A 470 -34.23 13.34 -23.08
C ARG A 470 -34.04 12.00 -23.77
N GLN A 471 -32.91 11.34 -23.56
CA GLN A 471 -32.59 10.03 -24.13
C GLN A 471 -32.92 8.86 -23.19
N ALA A 472 -33.44 9.14 -21.98
CA ALA A 472 -33.91 8.13 -21.05
C ALA A 472 -35.11 7.37 -21.61
N ASP A 473 -35.07 6.05 -21.57
CA ASP A 473 -36.27 5.24 -21.77
C ASP A 473 -37.15 5.20 -20.50
N GLU A 474 -38.34 4.60 -20.60
CA GLU A 474 -39.26 4.51 -19.46
C GLU A 474 -38.69 3.69 -18.29
N ALA A 475 -37.81 2.72 -18.54
CA ALA A 475 -37.17 1.95 -17.48
C ALA A 475 -36.17 2.81 -16.71
N ASP A 476 -35.41 3.65 -17.41
CA ASP A 476 -34.48 4.59 -16.81
C ASP A 476 -35.21 5.67 -16.00
N LYS A 477 -36.30 6.22 -16.54
CA LYS A 477 -37.15 7.15 -15.80
C LYS A 477 -37.70 6.55 -14.52
N THR A 478 -38.18 5.31 -14.59
CA THR A 478 -38.64 4.56 -13.41
C THR A 478 -37.50 4.34 -12.41
N ARG A 479 -36.26 4.06 -12.87
CA ARG A 479 -35.09 3.89 -11.99
C ARG A 479 -34.68 5.20 -11.33
N MET A 480 -34.68 6.31 -12.06
CA MET A 480 -34.40 7.64 -11.50
C MET A 480 -35.43 8.00 -10.43
N ALA A 481 -36.74 7.81 -10.72
CA ALA A 481 -37.81 8.07 -9.76
C ALA A 481 -37.66 7.23 -8.48
N LYS A 482 -37.26 5.96 -8.58
CA LYS A 482 -36.95 5.12 -7.42
C LYS A 482 -35.73 5.58 -6.64
N LEU A 483 -34.72 6.11 -7.32
CA LEU A 483 -33.46 6.51 -6.68
C LEU A 483 -33.57 7.79 -5.85
N ILE A 484 -34.45 8.72 -6.20
CA ILE A 484 -34.60 9.98 -5.45
C ILE A 484 -34.99 9.73 -4.00
N PHE A 485 -35.81 8.71 -3.75
CA PHE A 485 -36.17 8.24 -2.41
C PHE A 485 -34.96 7.92 -1.53
N ALA A 486 -33.89 7.36 -2.12
CA ALA A 486 -32.69 7.03 -1.37
C ALA A 486 -31.84 8.25 -0.95
N THR A 487 -32.28 9.46 -1.30
CA THR A 487 -31.60 10.74 -1.01
C THR A 487 -32.51 11.76 -0.31
N SER A 488 -33.76 11.39 0.01
CA SER A 488 -34.79 12.32 0.47
C SER A 488 -35.86 11.65 1.31
N TYR A 489 -36.77 12.42 1.93
CA TYR A 489 -37.97 11.90 2.59
C TYR A 489 -39.21 11.92 1.67
N LEU A 490 -38.99 11.76 0.36
CA LEU A 490 -40.08 11.89 -0.60
C LEU A 490 -41.11 10.77 -0.49
N GLU A 491 -40.80 9.60 0.09
CA GLU A 491 -41.82 8.59 0.39
C GLU A 491 -42.93 9.17 1.26
N TYR A 492 -42.57 9.88 2.33
CA TYR A 492 -43.54 10.52 3.24
C TYR A 492 -44.35 11.61 2.53
N CYS A 493 -43.69 12.41 1.68
CA CYS A 493 -44.33 13.49 0.93
C CYS A 493 -45.33 12.95 -0.11
N SER A 494 -45.03 11.79 -0.69
CA SER A 494 -45.77 11.21 -1.82
C SER A 494 -47.02 10.42 -1.43
N VAL A 495 -47.15 9.99 -0.18
CA VAL A 495 -48.31 9.21 0.30
C VAL A 495 -49.60 10.02 0.21
N GLY A 496 -50.68 9.39 -0.26
CA GLY A 496 -52.00 10.01 -0.31
C GLY A 496 -52.11 11.17 -1.29
N ASN A 497 -51.30 11.16 -2.36
CA ASN A 497 -51.35 12.20 -3.39
C ASN A 497 -52.75 12.30 -4.03
N PRO A 498 -53.24 13.52 -4.33
CA PRO A 498 -54.56 13.75 -4.93
C PRO A 498 -54.76 13.08 -6.29
N ALA A 499 -53.67 12.75 -7.00
CA ALA A 499 -53.72 12.07 -8.29
C ALA A 499 -53.95 10.54 -8.17
N GLY A 500 -53.89 9.97 -6.95
CA GLY A 500 -54.06 8.54 -6.71
C GLY A 500 -52.96 7.66 -7.34
N MET A 501 -51.82 8.25 -7.70
CA MET A 501 -50.69 7.56 -8.33
C MET A 501 -49.89 6.78 -7.28
N ASP A 502 -49.24 5.69 -7.68
CA ASP A 502 -48.20 5.08 -6.84
C ASP A 502 -47.00 6.03 -6.70
N LEU A 503 -46.20 5.84 -5.64
CA LEU A 503 -45.13 6.79 -5.29
C LEU A 503 -44.10 6.95 -6.40
N VAL A 504 -43.76 5.87 -7.12
CA VAL A 504 -42.75 5.92 -8.19
C VAL A 504 -43.31 6.68 -9.39
N SER A 505 -44.54 6.37 -9.81
CA SER A 505 -45.19 7.08 -10.92
C SER A 505 -45.39 8.57 -10.60
N LEU A 506 -45.73 8.91 -9.35
CA LEU A 506 -45.82 10.30 -8.91
C LEU A 506 -44.48 11.03 -9.06
N GLN A 507 -43.40 10.44 -8.54
CA GLN A 507 -42.07 11.05 -8.61
C GLN A 507 -41.54 11.13 -10.04
N GLN A 508 -41.87 10.15 -10.89
CA GLN A 508 -41.58 10.23 -12.31
C GLN A 508 -42.28 11.44 -12.95
N ALA A 509 -43.58 11.60 -12.72
CA ALA A 509 -44.39 12.65 -13.33
C ALA A 509 -44.00 14.08 -12.89
N GLN A 510 -43.54 14.27 -11.65
CA GLN A 510 -43.25 15.61 -11.12
C GLN A 510 -41.75 15.94 -10.99
N ASN A 511 -40.87 14.95 -10.76
CA ASN A 511 -39.44 15.18 -10.51
C ASN A 511 -38.49 14.59 -11.56
N ILE A 512 -38.99 13.78 -12.50
CA ILE A 512 -38.18 13.24 -13.62
C ILE A 512 -38.62 13.84 -14.96
N ASP A 513 -39.86 13.61 -15.36
CA ASP A 513 -40.36 13.97 -16.70
C ASP A 513 -40.25 15.47 -17.00
N PRO A 514 -40.58 16.41 -16.09
CA PRO A 514 -40.43 17.84 -16.36
C PRO A 514 -38.96 18.27 -16.50
N TYR A 515 -38.04 17.53 -15.89
CA TYR A 515 -36.62 17.92 -15.75
C TYR A 515 -35.69 17.15 -16.70
N LEU A 516 -36.21 16.39 -17.67
CA LEU A 516 -35.39 15.58 -18.60
C LEU A 516 -34.32 16.40 -19.35
N ASP A 517 -34.53 17.70 -19.52
CA ASP A 517 -33.58 18.61 -20.18
C ASP A 517 -32.38 18.96 -19.31
N LEU A 518 -32.56 18.89 -17.99
CA LEU A 518 -31.58 19.23 -16.97
C LEU A 518 -30.98 17.98 -16.31
N ILE A 519 -31.58 16.81 -16.55
CA ILE A 519 -31.11 15.52 -16.10
C ILE A 519 -29.93 15.04 -16.96
N THR A 520 -28.97 14.41 -16.30
CA THR A 520 -27.94 13.63 -16.95
C THR A 520 -27.82 12.29 -16.27
N LEU A 521 -28.04 11.24 -17.05
CA LEU A 521 -27.87 9.87 -16.63
C LEU A 521 -26.39 9.51 -16.73
N ALA A 522 -25.93 8.74 -15.76
CA ALA A 522 -24.60 8.16 -15.74
C ALA A 522 -24.72 6.66 -15.98
N TYR A 523 -24.08 6.19 -17.03
CA TYR A 523 -23.89 4.77 -17.29
C TYR A 523 -22.42 4.44 -17.18
N GLU A 524 -22.12 3.22 -16.76
CA GLU A 524 -20.86 2.62 -17.14
C GLU A 524 -20.85 2.41 -18.66
N ARG A 525 -19.65 2.27 -19.25
CA ARG A 525 -19.53 1.91 -20.67
C ARG A 525 -20.31 0.62 -21.01
N CYS A 526 -20.46 -0.27 -20.01
CA CYS A 526 -21.28 -1.48 -20.01
C CYS A 526 -22.79 -1.31 -20.22
N GLY A 527 -23.28 -0.07 -20.30
CA GLY A 527 -24.69 0.22 -20.36
C GLY A 527 -25.43 -0.05 -19.04
N ALA A 528 -24.71 -0.30 -17.94
CA ALA A 528 -25.32 -0.31 -16.63
C ALA A 528 -25.55 1.13 -16.17
N PHE A 529 -26.81 1.51 -15.99
CA PHE A 529 -27.19 2.76 -15.35
C PHE A 529 -26.65 2.76 -13.92
N VAL A 530 -25.72 3.68 -13.66
CA VAL A 530 -25.04 3.90 -12.38
C VAL A 530 -25.86 4.80 -11.48
N GLY A 531 -26.51 5.79 -12.08
CA GLY A 531 -27.21 6.84 -11.37
C GLY A 531 -27.50 8.01 -12.29
N PHE A 532 -27.88 9.14 -11.71
CA PHE A 532 -28.14 10.36 -12.46
C PHE A 532 -27.92 11.58 -11.57
N PHE A 533 -27.85 12.74 -12.21
CA PHE A 533 -27.97 14.01 -11.52
C PHE A 533 -28.85 14.97 -12.31
N THR A 534 -29.53 15.85 -11.57
CA THR A 534 -30.24 17.01 -12.10
C THR A 534 -29.50 18.24 -11.62
N ALA A 535 -28.89 18.99 -12.54
CA ALA A 535 -28.13 20.18 -12.19
C ALA A 535 -28.19 21.27 -13.27
N ALA A 536 -28.47 22.49 -12.86
CA ALA A 536 -28.63 23.67 -13.72
C ALA A 536 -28.33 24.96 -12.94
N SER A 537 -28.36 26.13 -13.57
CA SER A 537 -28.45 27.36 -12.77
C SER A 537 -29.77 27.40 -12.01
N VAL A 538 -29.81 28.15 -10.90
CA VAL A 538 -31.03 28.30 -10.08
C VAL A 538 -32.22 28.77 -10.93
N ASP A 539 -32.00 29.73 -11.83
CA ASP A 539 -33.04 30.24 -12.73
C ASP A 539 -33.50 29.22 -13.77
N GLU A 540 -32.58 28.44 -14.35
CA GLU A 540 -32.93 27.36 -15.30
C GLU A 540 -33.80 26.31 -14.62
N LEU A 541 -33.49 25.97 -13.36
CA LEU A 541 -34.21 24.94 -12.62
C LEU A 541 -35.61 25.40 -12.18
N TYR A 542 -35.71 26.62 -11.64
CA TYR A 542 -37.00 27.20 -11.22
C TYR A 542 -37.84 27.75 -12.38
N GLY A 543 -37.30 27.79 -13.59
CA GLY A 543 -38.03 28.08 -14.83
C GLY A 543 -38.77 26.88 -15.40
N VAL A 544 -38.58 25.67 -14.86
CA VAL A 544 -39.32 24.46 -15.26
C VAL A 544 -40.71 24.46 -14.63
N GLU A 545 -41.76 24.41 -15.45
CA GLU A 545 -43.14 24.27 -14.96
C GLU A 545 -43.41 22.80 -14.57
N ALA A 546 -43.20 22.47 -13.29
CA ALA A 546 -43.59 21.20 -12.69
C ALA A 546 -44.80 21.38 -11.77
N ASN A 547 -45.80 20.50 -11.89
CA ASN A 547 -46.95 20.51 -10.99
C ASN A 547 -46.63 19.74 -9.72
N SER A 548 -46.68 20.40 -8.56
CA SER A 548 -46.61 19.71 -7.26
C SER A 548 -47.89 18.91 -7.05
N LEU A 549 -47.78 17.59 -7.11
CA LEU A 549 -48.87 16.65 -6.91
C LEU A 549 -48.92 16.14 -5.47
N TYR A 550 -48.32 16.86 -4.53
CA TYR A 550 -48.44 16.52 -3.11
C TYR A 550 -49.81 16.90 -2.54
N ARG A 551 -50.19 16.23 -1.46
CA ARG A 551 -51.38 16.57 -0.65
C ARG A 551 -51.23 17.95 -0.03
N ASP A 552 -52.34 18.61 0.27
CA ASP A 552 -52.36 20.01 0.71
C ASP A 552 -51.53 20.26 1.98
N GLU A 553 -51.38 19.26 2.85
CA GLU A 553 -50.57 19.38 4.07
C GLU A 553 -49.05 19.45 3.80
N ILE A 554 -48.59 18.98 2.64
CA ILE A 554 -47.17 18.96 2.27
C ILE A 554 -46.78 20.17 1.42
N LYS A 555 -47.73 20.79 0.72
CA LYS A 555 -47.47 21.98 -0.13
C LYS A 555 -46.74 23.12 0.62
N PRO A 556 -47.09 23.46 1.89
CA PRO A 556 -46.35 24.49 2.62
C PRO A 556 -44.88 24.12 2.88
N LEU A 557 -44.57 22.83 3.04
CA LEU A 557 -43.20 22.36 3.21
C LEU A 557 -42.40 22.47 1.89
N ASP A 558 -43.04 22.12 0.78
CA ASP A 558 -42.50 22.23 -0.58
C ASP A 558 -42.20 23.69 -0.94
N GLU A 559 -43.16 24.59 -0.71
CA GLU A 559 -43.01 26.04 -0.89
C GLU A 559 -41.92 26.63 0.02
N ALA A 560 -41.84 26.18 1.28
CA ALA A 560 -40.80 26.61 2.22
C ALA A 560 -39.41 26.13 1.80
N TYR A 561 -39.29 24.91 1.26
CA TYR A 561 -38.04 24.38 0.71
C TYR A 561 -37.56 25.22 -0.48
N ASP A 562 -38.46 25.51 -1.42
CA ASP A 562 -38.14 26.35 -2.58
C ASP A 562 -37.75 27.77 -2.17
N GLY A 563 -38.48 28.36 -1.23
CA GLY A 563 -38.13 29.65 -0.64
C GLY A 563 -36.75 29.65 0.01
N PHE A 564 -36.41 28.58 0.73
CA PHE A 564 -35.10 28.41 1.35
C PHE A 564 -33.97 28.34 0.32
N VAL A 565 -34.08 27.47 -0.70
CA VAL A 565 -33.06 27.34 -1.75
C VAL A 565 -32.87 28.66 -2.49
N ARG A 566 -33.95 29.36 -2.85
CA ARG A 566 -33.88 30.68 -3.52
C ARG A 566 -33.23 31.76 -2.65
N THR A 567 -33.53 31.78 -1.36
CA THR A 567 -32.96 32.79 -0.44
C THR A 567 -31.49 32.53 -0.16
N GLN A 568 -31.09 31.26 -0.13
CA GLN A 568 -29.72 30.85 0.19
C GLN A 568 -28.80 30.75 -1.03
N SER A 569 -29.33 30.72 -2.26
CA SER A 569 -28.54 30.66 -3.49
C SER A 569 -28.44 32.03 -4.17
N ALA A 570 -27.37 32.28 -4.93
CA ALA A 570 -27.24 33.46 -5.78
C ALA A 570 -27.67 33.15 -7.23
N GLU A 571 -28.06 34.19 -7.99
CA GLU A 571 -28.49 34.13 -9.41
C GLU A 571 -27.43 33.48 -10.34
N GLY A 572 -26.16 33.39 -9.91
CA GLY A 572 -25.07 32.75 -10.63
C GLY A 572 -24.58 31.42 -10.04
N ASP A 573 -25.27 30.84 -9.07
CA ASP A 573 -24.90 29.54 -8.49
C ASP A 573 -25.41 28.38 -9.37
N TYR A 574 -24.62 27.32 -9.46
CA TYR A 574 -24.99 26.09 -10.17
C TYR A 574 -25.56 25.08 -9.16
N PHE A 575 -26.86 24.83 -9.21
CA PHE A 575 -27.57 24.03 -8.22
C PHE A 575 -27.69 22.56 -8.66
N ILE A 576 -27.29 21.66 -7.76
CA ILE A 576 -27.55 20.21 -7.88
C ILE A 576 -28.83 19.91 -7.10
N CYS A 577 -29.94 19.78 -7.82
CA CYS A 577 -31.24 19.44 -7.24
C CYS A 577 -31.34 17.96 -6.86
N SER A 578 -30.70 17.08 -7.64
CA SER A 578 -30.63 15.65 -7.34
C SER A 578 -29.30 15.08 -7.80
N LEU A 579 -28.70 14.23 -6.98
CA LEU A 579 -27.58 13.39 -7.35
C LEU A 579 -27.75 12.06 -6.63
N ALA A 580 -28.02 11.00 -7.38
CA ALA A 580 -28.28 9.69 -6.82
C ALA A 580 -27.52 8.62 -7.59
N ILE A 581 -26.91 7.71 -6.84
CA ILE A 581 -26.15 6.55 -7.33
C ILE A 581 -26.84 5.29 -6.81
N GLU A 582 -27.01 4.27 -7.65
CA GLU A 582 -27.58 2.99 -7.23
C GLU A 582 -26.75 2.39 -6.10
N SER A 583 -27.42 1.77 -5.12
CA SER A 583 -26.78 1.21 -3.92
C SER A 583 -25.58 0.32 -4.25
N ARG A 584 -25.69 -0.52 -5.29
CA ARG A 584 -24.61 -1.42 -5.75
C ARG A 584 -23.35 -0.70 -6.25
N PHE A 585 -23.43 0.58 -6.63
CA PHE A 585 -22.31 1.38 -7.15
C PHE A 585 -21.78 2.40 -6.14
N ARG A 586 -22.42 2.52 -4.96
CA ARG A 586 -21.94 3.41 -3.89
C ARG A 586 -20.60 2.89 -3.34
N GLY A 587 -19.70 3.79 -2.99
CA GLY A 587 -18.36 3.45 -2.52
C GLY A 587 -17.35 3.10 -3.62
N GLN A 588 -17.78 2.97 -4.88
CA GLN A 588 -16.91 2.59 -6.02
C GLN A 588 -16.29 3.81 -6.75
N GLY A 589 -16.30 4.98 -6.13
CA GLY A 589 -15.66 6.18 -6.69
C GLY A 589 -16.44 6.94 -7.77
N TYR A 590 -17.62 6.48 -8.21
CA TYR A 590 -18.42 7.11 -9.28
C TYR A 590 -18.93 8.52 -9.01
N PHE A 591 -18.96 8.95 -7.74
CA PHE A 591 -19.25 10.33 -7.41
C PHE A 591 -18.26 11.31 -8.05
N ASN A 592 -16.96 10.99 -8.07
CA ASN A 592 -15.93 11.89 -8.58
C ASN A 592 -16.11 12.24 -10.07
N PRO A 593 -16.31 11.28 -11.00
CA PRO A 593 -16.55 11.60 -12.39
C PRO A 593 -17.90 12.31 -12.63
N MET A 594 -18.97 11.97 -11.90
CA MET A 594 -20.24 12.72 -11.98
C MET A 594 -20.03 14.18 -11.55
N PHE A 595 -19.32 14.39 -10.44
CA PHE A 595 -19.04 15.71 -9.92
C PHE A 595 -18.07 16.51 -10.80
N ALA A 596 -17.11 15.85 -11.45
CA ALA A 596 -16.23 16.49 -12.43
C ALA A 596 -17.02 17.06 -13.63
N LEU A 597 -18.02 16.32 -14.14
CA LEU A 597 -18.90 16.83 -15.20
C LEU A 597 -19.76 18.00 -14.70
N ILE A 598 -20.27 17.93 -13.47
CA ILE A 598 -21.02 19.04 -12.86
C ILE A 598 -20.13 20.28 -12.76
N LYS A 599 -18.88 20.16 -12.29
CA LYS A 599 -17.90 21.27 -12.26
C LYS A 599 -17.66 21.85 -13.64
N GLN A 600 -17.42 20.99 -14.64
CA GLN A 600 -17.21 21.44 -16.01
C GLN A 600 -18.41 22.25 -16.54
N ARG A 601 -19.65 21.78 -16.29
CA ARG A 601 -20.87 22.47 -16.72
C ARG A 601 -21.13 23.77 -15.97
N ALA A 602 -20.79 23.80 -14.68
CA ALA A 602 -20.88 25.00 -13.86
C ALA A 602 -19.89 26.07 -14.34
N GLN A 603 -18.64 25.68 -14.64
CA GLN A 603 -17.62 26.54 -15.23
C GLN A 603 -18.03 27.07 -16.61
N GLN A 604 -18.62 26.22 -17.47
CA GLN A 604 -19.16 26.65 -18.77
C GLN A 604 -20.26 27.73 -18.63
N ARG A 605 -21.06 27.65 -17.57
CA ARG A 605 -22.08 28.66 -17.23
C ARG A 605 -21.53 29.84 -16.43
N ARG A 606 -20.21 29.88 -16.18
CA ARG A 606 -19.53 30.92 -15.40
C ARG A 606 -20.08 31.04 -13.97
N ALA A 607 -20.54 29.93 -13.41
CA ALA A 607 -20.96 29.89 -12.03
C ALA A 607 -19.76 30.10 -11.09
N LYS A 608 -19.99 30.78 -9.97
CA LYS A 608 -18.96 30.99 -8.95
C LYS A 608 -18.95 29.88 -7.90
N HIS A 609 -20.11 29.28 -7.67
CA HIS A 609 -20.28 28.21 -6.71
C HIS A 609 -21.16 27.11 -7.29
N ILE A 610 -20.92 25.88 -6.83
CA ILE A 610 -21.89 24.79 -6.92
C ILE A 610 -22.59 24.69 -5.57
N VAL A 611 -23.91 24.60 -5.58
CA VAL A 611 -24.72 24.45 -4.36
C VAL A 611 -25.56 23.18 -4.43
N LEU A 612 -25.79 22.54 -3.29
CA LEU A 612 -26.64 21.34 -3.18
C LEU A 612 -27.30 21.27 -1.81
N CYS A 613 -28.42 20.55 -1.71
CA CYS A 613 -29.03 20.21 -0.43
C CYS A 613 -28.73 18.77 -0.04
N VAL A 614 -28.42 18.54 1.24
CA VAL A 614 -28.21 17.19 1.80
C VAL A 614 -28.76 17.12 3.21
N TRP A 615 -29.43 16.01 3.54
CA TRP A 615 -29.92 15.75 4.89
C TRP A 615 -28.74 15.51 5.83
N GLN A 616 -28.77 16.11 7.02
CA GLN A 616 -27.68 16.03 7.98
C GLN A 616 -27.42 14.58 8.41
N SER A 617 -28.46 13.75 8.51
CA SER A 617 -28.35 12.32 8.82
C SER A 617 -27.83 11.45 7.67
N SER A 618 -27.73 11.98 6.44
CA SER A 618 -27.28 11.20 5.28
C SER A 618 -25.78 10.96 5.27
N ASP A 619 -25.34 9.73 4.97
CA ASP A 619 -23.92 9.38 4.76
C ASP A 619 -23.24 10.29 3.71
N ALA A 620 -24.00 10.83 2.75
CA ALA A 620 -23.49 11.74 1.73
C ALA A 620 -23.02 13.10 2.31
N CYS A 621 -23.56 13.51 3.45
CA CYS A 621 -23.21 14.79 4.09
C CYS A 621 -21.71 14.86 4.40
N GLN A 622 -21.16 13.85 5.07
CA GLN A 622 -19.73 13.82 5.41
C GLN A 622 -18.85 13.69 4.17
N ILE A 623 -19.32 12.98 3.13
CA ILE A 623 -18.62 12.89 1.85
C ILE A 623 -18.47 14.27 1.22
N TYR A 624 -19.54 15.07 1.16
CA TYR A 624 -19.48 16.41 0.60
C TYR A 624 -18.57 17.34 1.40
N LEU A 625 -18.63 17.31 2.73
CA LEU A 625 -17.74 18.12 3.58
C LEU A 625 -16.25 17.76 3.36
N ASN A 626 -15.92 16.47 3.29
CA ASN A 626 -14.55 16.01 2.99
C ASN A 626 -14.08 16.39 1.58
N LYS A 627 -15.02 16.59 0.64
CA LYS A 627 -14.74 17.06 -0.73
C LYS A 627 -14.56 18.57 -0.82
N GLY A 628 -14.66 19.29 0.30
CA GLY A 628 -14.43 20.73 0.38
C GLY A 628 -15.68 21.58 0.28
N PHE A 629 -16.88 20.98 0.34
CA PHE A 629 -18.11 21.75 0.48
C PHE A 629 -18.20 22.38 1.88
N ARG A 630 -18.84 23.54 1.98
CA ARG A 630 -19.07 24.26 3.23
C ARG A 630 -20.56 24.46 3.45
N VAL A 631 -21.00 24.45 4.71
CA VAL A 631 -22.40 24.73 5.06
C VAL A 631 -22.66 26.22 4.85
N ARG A 632 -23.64 26.54 3.99
CA ARG A 632 -24.09 27.90 3.70
C ARG A 632 -25.39 28.24 4.43
N GLY A 633 -26.30 27.27 4.54
CA GLY A 633 -27.60 27.45 5.19
C GLY A 633 -28.13 26.16 5.80
N VAL A 634 -29.04 26.30 6.77
CA VAL A 634 -29.72 25.19 7.44
C VAL A 634 -31.23 25.42 7.35
N PHE A 635 -31.97 24.39 6.92
CA PHE A 635 -33.42 24.40 6.81
C PHE A 635 -34.04 23.61 7.95
N ASP A 636 -34.43 24.31 9.01
CA ASP A 636 -35.02 23.72 10.21
C ASP A 636 -36.55 23.55 10.10
N TYR A 637 -37.20 24.09 9.06
CA TYR A 637 -38.66 24.01 8.88
C TYR A 637 -39.16 22.56 8.78
N ALA A 638 -38.32 21.65 8.28
CA ALA A 638 -38.64 20.23 8.16
C ALA A 638 -38.45 19.42 9.46
N TRP A 639 -37.77 20.00 10.47
CA TRP A 639 -37.44 19.31 11.72
C TRP A 639 -38.67 18.74 12.46
N PRO A 640 -39.81 19.46 12.60
CA PRO A 640 -40.99 18.93 13.28
C PRO A 640 -41.60 17.69 12.60
N ILE A 641 -41.26 17.45 11.33
CA ILE A 641 -41.84 16.37 10.51
C ILE A 641 -40.87 15.20 10.42
N PHE A 642 -39.59 15.46 10.12
CA PHE A 642 -38.60 14.40 9.86
C PHE A 642 -37.61 14.16 11.00
N PHE A 643 -37.57 15.03 12.01
CA PHE A 643 -36.55 15.02 13.07
C PHE A 643 -35.12 15.04 12.52
N ASP A 644 -34.94 15.66 11.35
CA ASP A 644 -33.66 15.84 10.67
C ASP A 644 -33.58 17.26 10.07
N ARG A 645 -32.37 17.73 9.83
CA ARG A 645 -32.09 19.05 9.25
C ARG A 645 -31.59 18.89 7.83
N LEU A 646 -32.05 19.75 6.93
CA LEU A 646 -31.51 19.82 5.59
C LEU A 646 -30.46 20.93 5.53
N LEU A 647 -29.25 20.59 5.07
CA LEU A 647 -28.15 21.53 4.92
C LEU A 647 -28.07 21.96 3.45
N LEU A 648 -27.90 23.24 3.20
CA LEU A 648 -27.44 23.74 1.90
C LEU A 648 -25.93 23.90 1.97
N LEU A 649 -25.23 23.14 1.12
CA LEU A 649 -23.79 23.15 1.01
C LEU A 649 -23.34 23.90 -0.24
N GLU A 650 -22.21 24.58 -0.15
CA GLU A 650 -21.57 25.28 -1.27
C GLU A 650 -20.14 24.77 -1.53
N TYR A 651 -19.75 24.74 -2.80
CA TYR A 651 -18.41 24.45 -3.27
C TYR A 651 -17.93 25.56 -4.20
N ALA A 652 -16.84 26.24 -3.84
CA ALA A 652 -16.23 27.26 -4.66
C ALA A 652 -15.52 26.64 -5.88
N LEU A 653 -15.76 27.18 -7.07
CA LEU A 653 -15.24 26.68 -8.35
C LEU A 653 -13.88 27.24 -8.74
#